data_AF-A0A094PUD4-F1
#
_entry.id   AF-A0A094PUD4-F1
#
_cell.length_a   1.000
_cell.length_b   1.000
_cell.length_c   1.000
_cell.angle_alpha   90.00
_cell.angle_beta   90.00
_cell.angle_gamma   90.00
#
_symmetry.space_group_name_H-M   'P 1'
#
loop_
_entity.id
_entity.type
_entity.pdbx_description
1 polymer ?
#
loop_
_entity_poly.entity_id
_entity_poly.type
_entity_poly.pdbx_seq_one_letter_code
_entity_poly.pdbx_strand_id
1 'polypeptide(L)'
;MRVGGATLGVMPFVRMKSAGAVLRLFACLAALCISVIAIAPSESFAAPASSPSCATGVGVGGPGSSTLATTRGGNGCVVIRYSVNGSTLFETFNYTGADQTWTVPTGVTNAMFYLLGAGGGGVPLGTIYGSGAGGGFASGSYAVTPGQVFTVVVGEAGGGVLGVLVSANCYRTVATYGGGGRSGSCHGSGYAFPNRASSGGGRSAIRLSGSSTDLVTAGGGGGGGWQVSGAAGGGIAGLSVTSIVTGGTQTAGGVATSPATNGAAYLGGDGYHQGGGGGSGCFGGAGGRWVEGGAGGSSCVSQLTNGSTIAGDGTQPGASINTIASSGTTSTSPSCTSGAGTGGLTTSDSATRGGNGCVVIQYSLSGTAYYDTFKYTGANQSWTVPSGVTSVIFHALGAGGGGGRGATTANGGGGGYATGQYSVTAGTTYTVIVGQGGKRQTYAETIALSGATARRNASFGGGASGMGTNDYPNTWASGGGRSAIRLESGTDDIMTAGGGGGGGYSTAGGAGGGATGVSSGGGGGTQIAGGTGAASGGQSGTAGIKYAGGYAGTVTTGSQFSEGGGGGSSYVALLTSGSTTAGSGITPGLIAPSNTTAPTIAGAAAVGATLTATGGVWATSGAKTWTWQFSTDGVTYTNISNATSSTYVNTQAGYYRAVETESNLLSTVSAASNVIRVIDPVIVDCTPTAGVFTNCKRFNYYGAAQTFTAPSDLPIGSTFTVEVWGAGGGGVCCNYFASDRGGGAGGYVKSTVTVLQVNETFNVVVGKRGEARDATNSYGGGGAGGPSLTSSASTGSSGGGMSGLFAGSSTTNPVVIAGGGGGASAGINTDGFAGGGGGVGSGGQATNAATSGRAGTSVSGGAAATTTTQCAVSATPGTQYQGGRGCGTLSVNTEGGGGGGGGWYGGGGGNHQTSTSGAQNGGGGGGSGYR
;
A
#
# COMPACT_ATOMS: atom_id res chain seq x y z
N MET A 1 64.91 -30.83 27.64
CA MET A 1 66.09 -31.70 27.42
C MET A 1 65.84 -32.57 26.17
N ARG A 2 66.82 -33.39 25.74
CA ARG A 2 66.68 -34.39 24.64
C ARG A 2 65.77 -35.57 25.10
N VAL A 3 65.33 -36.58 24.33
CA VAL A 3 65.70 -37.19 23.01
C VAL A 3 64.41 -37.70 22.30
N GLY A 4 64.27 -37.84 20.97
CA GLY A 4 65.12 -37.33 19.89
C GLY A 4 65.35 -38.19 18.60
N GLY A 5 64.43 -39.01 18.08
CA GLY A 5 64.61 -39.64 16.75
C GLY A 5 63.44 -40.46 16.17
N ALA A 6 63.41 -40.85 14.88
CA ALA A 6 64.10 -40.34 13.67
C ALA A 6 63.61 -41.08 12.38
N THR A 7 63.94 -40.53 11.18
CA THR A 7 63.68 -41.03 9.79
C THR A 7 62.26 -40.80 9.23
N LEU A 8 62.02 -40.51 7.93
CA LEU A 8 62.90 -40.22 6.76
C LEU A 8 62.62 -38.79 6.18
N GLY A 9 63.36 -38.36 5.15
CA GLY A 9 63.10 -37.11 4.42
C GLY A 9 63.95 -36.94 3.15
N VAL A 10 64.09 -35.67 2.70
CA VAL A 10 64.88 -35.13 1.55
C VAL A 10 64.06 -34.75 0.28
N MET A 11 64.05 -33.44 -0.01
CA MET A 11 63.71 -32.78 -1.31
C MET A 11 65.06 -32.40 -2.01
N PRO A 12 65.15 -31.62 -3.12
CA PRO A 12 64.14 -31.06 -4.05
C PRO A 12 64.51 -31.26 -5.55
N PHE A 13 63.76 -30.67 -6.50
CA PHE A 13 64.29 -29.73 -7.53
C PHE A 13 63.21 -29.21 -8.51
N VAL A 14 63.55 -28.13 -9.24
CA VAL A 14 62.75 -27.52 -10.33
C VAL A 14 63.08 -28.18 -11.68
N ARG A 15 62.10 -28.28 -12.60
CA ARG A 15 62.38 -28.33 -14.05
C ARG A 15 61.27 -27.73 -14.92
N MET A 16 61.68 -26.90 -15.88
CA MET A 16 60.85 -26.48 -17.02
C MET A 16 60.73 -27.60 -18.06
N LYS A 17 59.75 -27.49 -18.97
CA LYS A 17 59.81 -28.10 -20.31
C LYS A 17 59.19 -27.17 -21.36
N SER A 18 59.70 -27.22 -22.59
CA SER A 18 59.50 -26.19 -23.62
C SER A 18 59.37 -26.79 -25.04
N ALA A 19 58.70 -26.03 -25.93
CA ALA A 19 58.65 -26.07 -27.41
C ALA A 19 57.21 -25.71 -27.89
N GLY A 20 56.98 -24.99 -29.00
CA GLY A 20 57.90 -24.23 -29.85
C GLY A 20 57.22 -23.60 -31.08
N ALA A 21 57.75 -22.44 -31.52
CA ALA A 21 57.78 -21.73 -32.84
C ALA A 21 56.96 -22.24 -34.08
N VAL A 22 56.70 -21.47 -35.16
CA VAL A 22 57.45 -20.38 -35.85
C VAL A 22 56.54 -19.46 -36.71
N LEU A 23 56.72 -18.11 -36.65
CA LEU A 23 56.76 -17.12 -37.77
C LEU A 23 57.02 -15.71 -37.16
N ARG A 24 58.16 -14.99 -37.30
CA ARG A 24 58.83 -14.34 -38.47
C ARG A 24 57.97 -13.22 -39.10
N LEU A 25 58.40 -11.97 -39.38
CA LEU A 25 59.70 -11.22 -39.39
C LEU A 25 59.36 -9.69 -39.63
N PHE A 26 60.02 -8.55 -39.30
CA PHE A 26 61.17 -7.96 -38.53
C PHE A 26 60.64 -6.60 -37.94
N ALA A 27 61.22 -5.78 -37.01
CA ALA A 27 62.50 -5.66 -36.27
C ALA A 27 63.58 -4.65 -36.76
N CYS A 28 63.45 -3.34 -36.45
CA CYS A 28 64.49 -2.26 -36.42
C CYS A 28 63.94 -0.99 -35.70
N LEU A 29 64.68 -0.07 -35.05
CA LEU A 29 66.12 0.07 -34.73
C LEU A 29 66.29 0.72 -33.31
N ALA A 30 67.52 0.83 -32.79
CA ALA A 30 67.84 1.04 -31.37
C ALA A 30 67.89 2.50 -30.84
N ALA A 31 68.02 2.61 -29.51
CA ALA A 31 67.81 3.81 -28.68
C ALA A 31 69.01 4.77 -28.51
N LEU A 32 68.68 6.01 -28.10
CA LEU A 32 69.51 7.03 -27.43
C LEU A 32 68.51 8.06 -26.81
N CYS A 33 68.67 8.67 -25.63
CA CYS A 33 69.59 8.43 -24.51
C CYS A 33 69.14 9.14 -23.21
N ILE A 34 69.87 8.89 -22.10
CA ILE A 34 70.12 9.78 -20.94
C ILE A 34 68.97 10.09 -19.93
N SER A 35 69.14 9.48 -18.75
CA SER A 35 68.87 9.92 -17.36
C SER A 35 67.47 10.31 -16.84
N VAL A 36 66.95 9.42 -15.98
CA VAL A 36 66.48 9.68 -14.59
C VAL A 36 65.77 11.02 -14.31
N ILE A 37 64.43 10.95 -14.23
CA ILE A 37 63.62 11.71 -13.25
C ILE A 37 62.89 10.67 -12.39
N ALA A 38 62.78 10.92 -11.08
CA ALA A 38 62.09 10.01 -10.17
C ALA A 38 60.57 10.08 -10.39
N ILE A 39 59.99 9.06 -11.02
CA ILE A 39 58.55 8.93 -11.22
C ILE A 39 57.93 8.34 -9.94
N ALA A 40 57.31 9.20 -9.13
CA ALA A 40 56.31 8.74 -8.17
C ALA A 40 55.12 8.13 -8.94
N PRO A 41 54.44 7.09 -8.42
CA PRO A 41 53.33 6.46 -9.13
C PRO A 41 52.21 7.47 -9.35
N SER A 42 51.95 7.81 -10.61
CA SER A 42 50.83 8.66 -11.00
C SER A 42 49.55 7.85 -10.89
N GLU A 43 48.71 8.14 -9.89
CA GLU A 43 47.35 7.58 -9.87
C GLU A 43 46.59 8.09 -11.09
N SER A 44 46.09 7.16 -11.90
CA SER A 44 45.35 7.47 -13.13
C SER A 44 43.93 7.87 -12.78
N PHE A 45 43.73 9.15 -12.44
CA PHE A 45 42.39 9.72 -12.27
C PHE A 45 41.52 9.42 -13.49
N ALA A 46 40.39 8.76 -13.27
CA ALA A 46 39.42 8.50 -14.33
C ALA A 46 38.86 9.83 -14.84
N ALA A 47 38.77 9.99 -16.17
CA ALA A 47 38.21 11.20 -16.76
C ALA A 47 36.71 11.33 -16.37
N PRO A 48 36.24 12.55 -16.01
CA PRO A 48 34.82 12.79 -15.70
C PRO A 48 33.89 12.35 -16.84
N ALA A 49 32.82 11.64 -16.48
CA ALA A 49 31.86 11.10 -17.44
C ALA A 49 30.78 12.12 -17.83
N SER A 50 30.21 11.96 -19.02
CA SER A 50 29.03 12.71 -19.48
C SER A 50 27.70 12.13 -18.97
N SER A 51 27.73 10.99 -18.27
CA SER A 51 26.57 10.32 -17.68
C SER A 51 26.94 9.52 -16.42
N PRO A 52 25.99 9.28 -15.50
CA PRO A 52 26.19 8.44 -14.31
C PRO A 52 26.22 6.94 -14.66
N SER A 53 27.03 6.17 -13.95
CA SER A 53 27.38 4.78 -14.32
C SER A 53 27.34 3.79 -13.15
N CYS A 54 26.39 3.93 -12.22
CA CYS A 54 26.21 2.94 -11.14
C CYS A 54 25.89 1.57 -11.72
N ALA A 55 26.45 0.51 -11.12
CA ALA A 55 26.22 -0.86 -11.51
C ALA A 55 24.72 -1.24 -11.50
N THR A 56 24.35 -2.26 -12.27
CA THR A 56 22.98 -2.78 -12.29
C THR A 56 22.61 -3.40 -10.94
N GLY A 57 21.39 -3.12 -10.47
CA GLY A 57 20.87 -3.67 -9.22
C GLY A 57 21.46 -3.06 -7.93
N VAL A 58 22.18 -1.94 -7.98
CA VAL A 58 22.65 -1.24 -6.77
C VAL A 58 21.50 -0.99 -5.77
N GLY A 59 21.80 -1.17 -4.48
CA GLY A 59 20.83 -1.03 -3.38
C GLY A 59 19.69 -2.06 -3.33
N VAL A 60 19.55 -2.98 -4.28
CA VAL A 60 18.47 -4.00 -4.26
C VAL A 60 18.67 -4.97 -3.08
N GLY A 61 17.62 -5.27 -2.34
CA GLY A 61 17.63 -6.28 -1.27
C GLY A 61 17.74 -7.70 -1.83
N GLY A 62 18.64 -8.50 -1.26
CA GLY A 62 18.88 -9.88 -1.71
C GLY A 62 17.70 -10.80 -1.39
N PRO A 63 17.13 -11.56 -2.34
CA PRO A 63 16.01 -12.46 -2.08
C PRO A 63 16.42 -13.67 -1.23
N GLY A 64 15.47 -14.22 -0.46
CA GLY A 64 15.60 -15.57 0.09
C GLY A 64 15.77 -16.60 -1.03
N SER A 65 16.80 -17.43 -0.97
CA SER A 65 17.15 -18.36 -2.06
C SER A 65 17.98 -19.54 -1.55
N SER A 66 17.82 -20.72 -2.14
CA SER A 66 18.70 -21.87 -1.89
C SER A 66 20.09 -21.69 -2.50
N THR A 67 20.23 -20.82 -3.51
CA THR A 67 21.51 -20.47 -4.12
C THR A 67 22.16 -19.32 -3.34
N LEU A 68 23.22 -19.63 -2.58
CA LEU A 68 23.91 -18.66 -1.70
C LEU A 68 24.26 -17.34 -2.42
N ALA A 69 24.83 -17.39 -3.62
CA ALA A 69 25.21 -16.19 -4.37
C ALA A 69 24.02 -15.26 -4.69
N THR A 70 22.83 -15.83 -4.91
CA THR A 70 21.58 -15.10 -5.19
C THR A 70 21.02 -14.39 -3.96
N THR A 71 21.46 -14.74 -2.75
CA THR A 71 21.05 -14.05 -1.51
C THR A 71 21.76 -12.72 -1.27
N ARG A 72 22.81 -12.40 -2.05
CA ARG A 72 23.53 -11.14 -1.93
C ARG A 72 22.64 -10.01 -2.45
N GLY A 73 22.54 -8.92 -1.69
CA GLY A 73 21.95 -7.69 -2.19
C GLY A 73 22.83 -7.00 -3.25
N GLY A 74 22.35 -5.87 -3.74
CA GLY A 74 23.15 -4.90 -4.48
C GLY A 74 23.97 -4.02 -3.56
N ASN A 75 25.23 -3.79 -3.92
CA ASN A 75 26.08 -2.81 -3.23
C ASN A 75 25.47 -1.40 -3.36
N GLY A 76 25.93 -0.47 -2.53
CA GLY A 76 25.61 0.93 -2.69
C GLY A 76 26.27 1.55 -3.93
N CYS A 77 25.94 2.81 -4.19
CA CYS A 77 26.61 3.65 -5.17
C CYS A 77 26.58 5.11 -4.73
N VAL A 78 27.57 5.90 -5.16
CA VAL A 78 27.59 7.35 -5.04
C VAL A 78 27.84 7.97 -6.40
N VAL A 79 27.04 8.97 -6.77
CA VAL A 79 27.25 9.82 -7.95
C VAL A 79 27.43 11.26 -7.50
N ILE A 80 28.47 11.90 -8.02
CA ILE A 80 28.73 13.33 -7.84
C ILE A 80 28.55 14.00 -9.19
N ARG A 81 27.58 14.90 -9.30
CA ARG A 81 27.29 15.70 -10.49
C ARG A 81 27.71 17.14 -10.25
N TYR A 82 28.46 17.72 -11.18
CA TYR A 82 28.93 19.10 -11.09
C TYR A 82 28.97 19.75 -12.48
N SER A 83 29.43 21.00 -12.56
CA SER A 83 29.59 21.73 -13.82
C SER A 83 30.97 22.37 -13.92
N VAL A 84 31.61 22.27 -15.08
CA VAL A 84 32.86 22.94 -15.42
C VAL A 84 32.63 23.70 -16.73
N ASN A 85 32.88 25.02 -16.73
CA ASN A 85 32.68 25.91 -17.89
C ASN A 85 31.28 25.79 -18.54
N GLY A 86 30.25 25.46 -17.76
CA GLY A 86 28.87 25.26 -18.22
C GLY A 86 28.52 23.82 -18.62
N SER A 87 29.50 22.94 -18.84
CA SER A 87 29.28 21.53 -19.13
C SER A 87 29.00 20.73 -17.85
N THR A 88 27.86 20.04 -17.80
CA THR A 88 27.57 19.08 -16.71
C THR A 88 28.47 17.84 -16.84
N LEU A 89 29.07 17.43 -15.73
CA LEU A 89 29.93 16.25 -15.63
C LEU A 89 29.53 15.39 -14.41
N PHE A 90 29.91 14.11 -14.47
CA PHE A 90 29.59 13.10 -13.47
C PHE A 90 30.83 12.30 -13.07
N GLU A 91 30.98 12.05 -11.77
CA GLU A 91 31.85 11.00 -11.23
C GLU A 91 30.99 9.98 -10.49
N THR A 92 31.30 8.70 -10.67
CA THR A 92 30.52 7.58 -10.10
C THR A 92 31.44 6.64 -9.34
N PHE A 93 31.15 6.45 -8.06
CA PHE A 93 31.86 5.57 -7.14
C PHE A 93 31.00 4.34 -6.87
N ASN A 94 31.42 3.21 -7.44
CA ASN A 94 30.89 1.89 -7.12
C ASN A 94 31.67 1.27 -5.95
N TYR A 95 31.20 0.18 -5.36
CA TYR A 95 31.86 -0.45 -4.20
C TYR A 95 33.21 -1.12 -4.57
N THR A 96 34.26 -0.79 -3.81
CA THR A 96 35.65 -1.27 -4.00
C THR A 96 36.21 -2.09 -2.83
N GLY A 97 35.52 -2.16 -1.69
CA GLY A 97 36.03 -2.75 -0.44
C GLY A 97 36.74 -1.77 0.52
N ALA A 98 36.88 -0.49 0.13
CA ALA A 98 37.52 0.54 0.94
C ALA A 98 36.92 1.93 0.67
N ASP A 99 37.32 2.90 1.49
CA ASP A 99 37.01 4.31 1.29
C ASP A 99 37.69 4.82 0.01
N GLN A 100 36.93 5.54 -0.81
CA GLN A 100 37.43 6.22 -2.01
C GLN A 100 37.59 7.71 -1.73
N THR A 101 38.23 8.44 -2.65
CA THR A 101 38.44 9.90 -2.51
C THR A 101 37.94 10.65 -3.73
N TRP A 102 37.32 11.80 -3.50
CA TRP A 102 37.01 12.79 -4.52
C TRP A 102 37.70 14.11 -4.21
N THR A 103 38.36 14.71 -5.19
CA THR A 103 38.99 16.04 -5.08
C THR A 103 38.25 17.00 -6.00
N VAL A 104 37.68 18.07 -5.44
CA VAL A 104 36.85 19.03 -6.17
C VAL A 104 37.64 19.64 -7.34
N PRO A 105 37.20 19.47 -8.60
CA PRO A 105 37.93 19.98 -9.75
C PRO A 105 38.04 21.51 -9.79
N THR A 106 39.05 22.01 -10.51
CA THR A 106 39.29 23.44 -10.70
C THR A 106 38.07 24.14 -11.33
N GLY A 107 37.59 25.20 -10.68
CA GLY A 107 36.42 25.97 -11.13
C GLY A 107 35.06 25.45 -10.62
N VAL A 108 35.00 24.30 -9.95
CA VAL A 108 33.75 23.79 -9.34
C VAL A 108 33.53 24.45 -7.98
N THR A 109 32.40 25.14 -7.83
CA THR A 109 31.99 25.80 -6.57
C THR A 109 30.73 25.21 -5.92
N ASN A 110 30.02 24.33 -6.63
CA ASN A 110 28.87 23.59 -6.11
C ASN A 110 28.79 22.21 -6.78
N ALA A 111 28.51 21.17 -5.98
CA ALA A 111 28.25 19.82 -6.46
C ALA A 111 26.87 19.33 -5.99
N MET A 112 26.24 18.49 -6.80
CA MET A 112 25.05 17.70 -6.44
C MET A 112 25.50 16.27 -6.12
N PHE A 113 25.16 15.80 -4.93
CA PHE A 113 25.41 14.43 -4.51
C PHE A 113 24.14 13.59 -4.63
N TYR A 114 24.30 12.35 -5.10
CA TYR A 114 23.28 11.31 -5.14
C TYR A 114 23.88 10.03 -4.57
N LEU A 115 23.26 9.45 -3.54
CA LEU A 115 23.78 8.30 -2.81
C LEU A 115 22.70 7.24 -2.68
N LEU A 116 23.09 5.99 -2.85
CA LEU A 116 22.25 4.82 -2.60
C LEU A 116 22.97 3.90 -1.62
N GLY A 117 22.32 3.58 -0.50
CA GLY A 117 22.80 2.58 0.45
C GLY A 117 22.73 1.18 -0.15
N ALA A 118 23.45 0.23 0.44
CA ALA A 118 23.42 -1.16 -0.02
C ALA A 118 22.17 -1.89 0.47
N GLY A 119 21.74 -2.90 -0.29
CA GLY A 119 20.68 -3.82 0.14
C GLY A 119 21.16 -4.78 1.22
N GLY A 120 20.25 -5.19 2.09
CA GLY A 120 20.47 -6.31 3.01
C GLY A 120 20.49 -7.65 2.29
N GLY A 121 20.95 -8.71 2.96
CA GLY A 121 20.98 -10.06 2.41
C GLY A 121 19.74 -10.89 2.72
N GLY A 122 19.36 -11.79 1.81
CA GLY A 122 18.30 -12.79 2.04
C GLY A 122 18.81 -14.07 2.70
N VAL A 123 17.91 -14.92 3.19
CA VAL A 123 18.29 -16.18 3.87
C VAL A 123 18.69 -17.28 2.86
N PRO A 124 19.86 -17.93 3.01
CA PRO A 124 20.38 -18.95 2.09
C PRO A 124 19.75 -20.33 2.29
N LEU A 125 18.43 -20.42 2.05
CA LEU A 125 17.62 -21.65 2.16
C LEU A 125 16.51 -21.77 1.09
N GLY A 126 15.87 -20.67 0.69
CA GLY A 126 14.77 -20.69 -0.28
C GLY A 126 13.91 -19.42 -0.25
N THR A 127 12.97 -19.33 -1.20
CA THR A 127 12.11 -18.13 -1.41
C THR A 127 11.04 -17.90 -0.33
N ILE A 128 10.80 -18.88 0.54
CA ILE A 128 9.86 -18.78 1.68
C ILE A 128 10.51 -18.20 2.95
N TYR A 129 11.81 -17.93 2.93
CA TYR A 129 12.57 -17.38 4.06
C TYR A 129 12.83 -15.89 3.85
N GLY A 130 13.11 -15.15 4.93
CA GLY A 130 13.24 -13.69 4.89
C GLY A 130 14.22 -13.18 3.83
N SER A 131 13.77 -12.20 3.04
CA SER A 131 14.63 -11.49 2.09
C SER A 131 15.31 -10.31 2.78
N GLY A 132 16.47 -9.90 2.28
CA GLY A 132 17.07 -8.63 2.64
C GLY A 132 16.32 -7.47 2.01
N ALA A 133 16.34 -6.31 2.66
CA ALA A 133 15.59 -5.15 2.20
C ALA A 133 16.42 -4.20 1.33
N GLY A 134 15.74 -3.35 0.57
CA GLY A 134 16.35 -2.31 -0.24
C GLY A 134 17.11 -1.26 0.59
N GLY A 135 18.19 -0.76 0.01
CA GLY A 135 18.92 0.40 0.50
C GLY A 135 18.18 1.71 0.22
N GLY A 136 18.35 2.65 1.13
CA GLY A 136 17.81 3.99 1.04
C GLY A 136 18.53 4.87 0.04
N PHE A 137 17.90 5.99 -0.28
CA PHE A 137 18.46 7.05 -1.12
C PHE A 137 18.67 8.34 -0.31
N ALA A 138 19.68 9.11 -0.70
CA ALA A 138 19.93 10.47 -0.22
C ALA A 138 20.49 11.34 -1.35
N SER A 139 20.07 12.60 -1.43
CA SER A 139 20.62 13.57 -2.39
C SER A 139 20.54 15.02 -1.88
N GLY A 140 21.26 15.92 -2.54
CA GLY A 140 21.24 17.36 -2.30
C GLY A 140 22.48 18.07 -2.88
N SER A 141 22.49 19.40 -2.86
CA SER A 141 23.65 20.23 -3.22
C SER A 141 24.55 20.54 -2.02
N TYR A 142 25.84 20.70 -2.30
CA TYR A 142 26.82 21.24 -1.36
C TYR A 142 27.72 22.27 -2.04
N ALA A 143 27.95 23.38 -1.36
CA ALA A 143 28.94 24.38 -1.78
C ALA A 143 30.35 23.82 -1.52
N VAL A 144 31.21 23.83 -2.53
CA VAL A 144 32.53 23.23 -2.50
C VAL A 144 33.60 24.23 -2.90
N THR A 145 34.83 24.00 -2.45
CA THR A 145 36.01 24.80 -2.86
C THR A 145 36.91 23.95 -3.75
N PRO A 146 37.42 24.47 -4.89
CA PRO A 146 38.41 23.77 -5.71
C PRO A 146 39.59 23.22 -4.89
N GLY A 147 39.96 21.96 -5.11
CA GLY A 147 41.00 21.27 -4.35
C GLY A 147 40.60 20.72 -2.97
N GLN A 148 39.36 20.96 -2.52
CA GLN A 148 38.81 20.33 -1.31
C GLN A 148 38.66 18.83 -1.53
N VAL A 149 39.03 18.02 -0.53
CA VAL A 149 39.02 16.55 -0.61
C VAL A 149 37.90 15.96 0.25
N PHE A 150 37.15 15.04 -0.34
CA PHE A 150 36.09 14.27 0.30
C PHE A 150 36.43 12.78 0.31
N THR A 151 36.14 12.12 1.42
CA THR A 151 36.07 10.66 1.51
C THR A 151 34.70 10.21 1.02
N VAL A 152 34.68 9.22 0.13
CA VAL A 152 33.48 8.61 -0.45
C VAL A 152 33.38 7.17 0.03
N VAL A 153 32.44 6.94 0.95
CA VAL A 153 32.10 5.61 1.47
C VAL A 153 31.04 5.01 0.56
N VAL A 154 31.24 3.80 0.06
CA VAL A 154 30.22 3.06 -0.72
C VAL A 154 29.87 1.78 0.03
N GLY A 155 28.58 1.57 0.30
CA GLY A 155 28.13 0.45 1.13
C GLY A 155 28.28 -0.92 0.44
N GLU A 156 28.59 -1.95 1.23
CA GLU A 156 28.58 -3.34 0.78
C GLU A 156 27.21 -4.01 1.00
N ALA A 157 26.81 -4.83 0.04
CA ALA A 157 25.63 -5.66 0.14
C ALA A 157 25.69 -6.71 1.25
N GLY A 158 24.59 -6.87 1.99
CA GLY A 158 24.38 -8.02 2.88
C GLY A 158 24.18 -9.33 2.11
N GLY A 159 24.35 -10.46 2.79
CA GLY A 159 24.14 -11.80 2.23
C GLY A 159 25.27 -12.27 1.32
N GLY A 160 25.02 -13.35 0.55
CA GLY A 160 26.04 -13.99 -0.29
C GLY A 160 27.13 -14.77 0.47
N VAL A 161 27.11 -14.72 1.80
CA VAL A 161 28.08 -15.38 2.70
C VAL A 161 27.34 -16.13 3.81
N LEU A 162 27.95 -17.21 4.29
CA LEU A 162 27.45 -17.96 5.44
C LEU A 162 27.98 -17.36 6.75
N GLY A 163 27.25 -17.59 7.85
CA GLY A 163 27.70 -17.25 9.19
C GLY A 163 28.87 -18.12 9.66
N VAL A 164 29.83 -17.53 10.34
CA VAL A 164 30.96 -18.22 11.00
C VAL A 164 30.65 -18.37 12.49
N LEU A 165 31.09 -19.46 13.10
CA LEU A 165 30.93 -19.70 14.54
C LEU A 165 31.80 -18.71 15.33
N VAL A 166 31.19 -17.86 16.16
CA VAL A 166 31.88 -16.83 16.96
C VAL A 166 31.89 -17.12 18.46
N SER A 167 30.97 -17.96 18.93
CA SER A 167 30.98 -18.51 20.30
C SER A 167 30.16 -19.80 20.35
N ALA A 168 30.13 -20.47 21.51
CA ALA A 168 29.41 -21.73 21.69
C ALA A 168 27.92 -21.59 21.30
N ASN A 169 27.53 -22.26 20.22
CA ASN A 169 26.19 -22.20 19.62
C ASN A 169 25.78 -20.80 19.09
N CYS A 170 26.71 -20.01 18.55
CA CYS A 170 26.42 -18.71 17.94
C CYS A 170 27.18 -18.50 16.62
N TYR A 171 26.45 -18.50 15.50
CA TYR A 171 26.96 -18.14 14.17
C TYR A 171 26.59 -16.69 13.83
N ARG A 172 27.53 -15.95 13.26
CA ARG A 172 27.33 -14.59 12.72
C ARG A 172 27.99 -14.43 11.36
N THR A 173 27.35 -13.73 10.43
CA THR A 173 28.05 -13.24 9.23
C THR A 173 29.15 -12.23 9.62
N VAL A 174 30.04 -11.91 8.67
CA VAL A 174 30.80 -10.66 8.76
C VAL A 174 29.85 -9.45 8.81
N ALA A 175 30.33 -8.34 9.36
CA ALA A 175 29.67 -7.04 9.20
C ALA A 175 30.05 -6.49 7.82
N THR A 176 29.12 -5.85 7.13
CA THR A 176 29.35 -5.34 5.77
C THR A 176 30.10 -4.01 5.79
N TYR A 177 30.96 -3.78 4.79
CA TYR A 177 31.61 -2.48 4.64
C TYR A 177 30.59 -1.33 4.55
N GLY A 178 30.87 -0.20 5.21
CA GLY A 178 29.88 0.85 5.48
C GLY A 178 29.10 0.65 6.78
N GLY A 179 29.19 -0.51 7.43
CA GLY A 179 28.78 -0.73 8.83
C GLY A 179 27.50 -1.55 9.04
N GLY A 180 27.01 -2.32 8.06
CA GLY A 180 25.79 -3.11 8.24
C GLY A 180 25.98 -4.23 9.27
N GLY A 181 24.97 -4.40 10.12
CA GLY A 181 24.98 -5.33 11.26
C GLY A 181 25.04 -6.79 10.83
N ARG A 182 25.58 -7.63 11.70
CA ARG A 182 25.71 -9.08 11.46
C ARG A 182 24.39 -9.79 11.70
N SER A 183 24.15 -10.88 10.98
CA SER A 183 23.13 -11.84 11.42
C SER A 183 23.51 -12.47 12.76
N GLY A 184 22.54 -13.08 13.44
CA GLY A 184 22.80 -13.90 14.62
C GLY A 184 21.98 -15.19 14.60
N SER A 185 22.60 -16.31 14.23
CA SER A 185 22.05 -17.63 14.53
C SER A 185 22.63 -18.16 15.84
N CYS A 186 22.04 -17.74 16.96
CA CYS A 186 22.59 -17.93 18.30
C CYS A 186 21.52 -18.48 19.26
N HIS A 187 21.47 -19.81 19.42
CA HIS A 187 20.46 -20.52 20.19
C HIS A 187 21.07 -21.71 20.95
N GLY A 188 20.27 -22.51 21.65
CA GLY A 188 20.74 -23.63 22.47
C GLY A 188 21.46 -24.72 21.68
N SER A 189 22.15 -25.61 22.40
CA SER A 189 22.90 -26.74 21.85
C SER A 189 22.06 -27.56 20.86
N GLY A 190 22.50 -27.58 19.59
CA GLY A 190 21.83 -28.28 18.49
C GLY A 190 21.01 -27.41 17.52
N TYR A 191 20.77 -26.12 17.83
CA TYR A 191 19.85 -25.27 17.06
C TYR A 191 20.48 -24.00 16.44
N ALA A 192 21.80 -23.85 16.51
CA ALA A 192 22.53 -22.77 15.85
C ALA A 192 23.07 -23.25 14.49
N PHE A 193 22.84 -22.52 13.40
CA PHE A 193 23.28 -22.92 12.06
C PHE A 193 23.77 -21.72 11.21
N PRO A 194 24.74 -21.91 10.30
CA PRO A 194 25.37 -20.82 9.55
C PRO A 194 24.49 -20.18 8.45
N ASN A 195 23.25 -20.62 8.26
CA ASN A 195 22.41 -20.31 7.10
C ASN A 195 20.97 -19.85 7.44
N ARG A 196 20.73 -19.35 8.67
CA ARG A 196 19.36 -19.01 9.14
C ARG A 196 18.96 -17.54 9.03
N ALA A 197 19.94 -16.66 8.85
CA ALA A 197 19.77 -15.21 8.85
C ALA A 197 20.97 -14.53 8.18
N SER A 198 20.76 -13.34 7.62
CA SER A 198 21.76 -12.61 6.81
C SER A 198 22.05 -11.19 7.31
N SER A 199 23.19 -10.65 6.89
CA SER A 199 23.67 -9.31 7.25
C SER A 199 22.81 -8.19 6.68
N GLY A 200 22.81 -7.05 7.38
CA GLY A 200 22.31 -5.78 6.85
C GLY A 200 23.29 -5.16 5.84
N GLY A 201 22.79 -4.23 5.04
CA GLY A 201 23.56 -3.47 4.07
C GLY A 201 24.41 -2.36 4.71
N GLY A 202 25.55 -2.10 4.07
CA GLY A 202 26.38 -0.94 4.32
C GLY A 202 25.73 0.36 3.86
N ARG A 203 26.00 1.45 4.60
CA ARG A 203 25.62 2.81 4.21
C ARG A 203 26.57 3.32 3.11
N SER A 204 26.07 4.16 2.22
CA SER A 204 26.92 4.97 1.34
C SER A 204 26.94 6.40 1.88
N ALA A 205 28.10 7.04 1.93
CA ALA A 205 28.26 8.36 2.53
C ALA A 205 29.31 9.20 1.81
N ILE A 206 29.18 10.52 1.93
CA ILE A 206 30.25 11.47 1.62
C ILE A 206 30.64 12.17 2.92
N ARG A 207 31.93 12.40 3.11
CA ARG A 207 32.54 12.93 4.33
C ARG A 207 33.67 13.88 3.95
N LEU A 208 33.82 15.00 4.65
CA LEU A 208 34.99 15.88 4.49
C LEU A 208 36.26 15.14 4.96
N SER A 209 37.35 15.17 4.19
CA SER A 209 38.60 14.51 4.59
C SER A 209 39.08 15.04 5.95
N GLY A 210 39.40 14.13 6.87
CA GLY A 210 39.74 14.45 8.27
C GLY A 210 38.54 14.65 9.23
N SER A 211 37.30 14.64 8.73
CA SER A 211 36.09 14.67 9.58
C SER A 211 35.80 13.31 10.22
N SER A 212 35.21 13.33 11.42
CA SER A 212 34.61 12.14 12.05
C SER A 212 33.14 11.92 11.66
N THR A 213 32.46 12.95 11.16
CA THR A 213 31.03 12.92 10.79
C THR A 213 30.83 12.96 9.28
N ASP A 214 29.92 12.12 8.80
CA ASP A 214 29.44 12.11 7.41
C ASP A 214 28.64 13.39 7.10
N LEU A 215 28.89 13.99 5.93
CA LEU A 215 28.18 15.16 5.40
C LEU A 215 26.77 14.79 4.89
N VAL A 216 26.70 13.62 4.26
CA VAL A 216 25.46 12.99 3.78
C VAL A 216 25.63 11.48 3.84
N THR A 217 24.56 10.77 4.16
CA THR A 217 24.51 9.30 4.17
C THR A 217 23.20 8.81 3.59
N ALA A 218 23.27 7.76 2.77
CA ALA A 218 22.15 6.91 2.40
C ALA A 218 22.20 5.61 3.20
N GLY A 219 21.16 5.34 4.00
CA GLY A 219 21.10 4.17 4.87
C GLY A 219 20.97 2.84 4.11
N GLY A 220 21.65 1.79 4.57
CA GLY A 220 21.53 0.43 4.06
C GLY A 220 20.27 -0.29 4.59
N GLY A 221 19.80 -1.28 3.83
CA GLY A 221 18.64 -2.11 4.18
C GLY A 221 18.95 -3.18 5.23
N GLY A 222 17.95 -3.58 6.02
CA GLY A 222 18.09 -4.69 6.97
C GLY A 222 18.20 -6.06 6.28
N GLY A 223 18.92 -6.99 6.89
CA GLY A 223 19.03 -8.38 6.43
C GLY A 223 17.82 -9.24 6.83
N GLY A 224 17.54 -10.27 6.05
CA GLY A 224 16.47 -11.23 6.34
C GLY A 224 16.75 -12.11 7.56
N GLY A 225 15.72 -12.32 8.37
CA GLY A 225 15.65 -13.35 9.40
C GLY A 225 14.92 -14.60 8.91
N TRP A 226 14.87 -15.64 9.72
CA TRP A 226 14.30 -16.93 9.33
C TRP A 226 12.86 -16.87 8.78
N GLN A 227 11.97 -16.05 9.37
CA GLN A 227 10.56 -15.94 8.93
C GLN A 227 10.15 -14.55 8.44
N VAL A 228 10.93 -13.51 8.74
CA VAL A 228 10.60 -12.13 8.35
C VAL A 228 11.75 -11.53 7.55
N SER A 229 11.40 -10.88 6.44
CA SER A 229 12.34 -10.05 5.69
C SER A 229 12.89 -8.90 6.54
N GLY A 230 14.04 -8.37 6.16
CA GLY A 230 14.51 -7.11 6.73
C GLY A 230 13.58 -5.95 6.37
N ALA A 231 13.73 -4.82 7.06
CA ALA A 231 13.06 -3.56 6.71
C ALA A 231 14.02 -2.60 6.00
N ALA A 232 13.49 -1.81 5.07
CA ALA A 232 14.30 -1.00 4.15
C ALA A 232 15.00 0.17 4.81
N GLY A 233 16.20 0.48 4.31
CA GLY A 233 16.99 1.62 4.74
C GLY A 233 16.51 2.92 4.11
N GLY A 234 16.94 4.04 4.68
CA GLY A 234 16.72 5.39 4.14
C GLY A 234 15.73 6.22 4.93
N GLY A 235 15.24 7.29 4.29
CA GLY A 235 14.35 8.27 4.93
C GLY A 235 14.98 9.00 6.13
N ILE A 236 14.18 9.81 6.83
CA ILE A 236 14.56 10.44 8.11
C ILE A 236 14.57 9.45 9.30
N ALA A 237 13.96 8.29 9.09
CA ALA A 237 14.12 7.09 9.88
C ALA A 237 13.97 5.88 8.94
N GLY A 238 14.83 4.87 9.13
CA GLY A 238 14.69 3.60 8.42
C GLY A 238 13.42 2.87 8.83
N LEU A 239 12.95 1.95 8.00
CA LEU A 239 11.74 1.19 8.31
C LEU A 239 12.00 0.21 9.48
N SER A 240 10.96 -0.01 10.29
CA SER A 240 10.96 -0.95 11.42
C SER A 240 10.37 -2.29 10.99
N VAL A 241 10.84 -3.39 11.57
CA VAL A 241 10.28 -4.74 11.31
C VAL A 241 9.10 -5.00 12.25
N THR A 242 9.24 -4.62 13.52
CA THR A 242 8.20 -4.68 14.55
C THR A 242 8.33 -3.49 15.50
N SER A 243 7.44 -3.37 16.48
CA SER A 243 7.56 -2.39 17.57
C SER A 243 8.74 -2.65 18.53
N ILE A 244 9.42 -3.80 18.41
CA ILE A 244 10.55 -4.22 19.25
C ILE A 244 11.87 -4.45 18.47
N VAL A 245 11.83 -4.22 17.16
CA VAL A 245 12.98 -4.20 16.22
C VAL A 245 12.78 -3.00 15.30
N THR A 246 13.16 -1.82 15.81
CA THR A 246 12.87 -0.53 15.15
C THR A 246 14.02 -0.03 14.28
N GLY A 247 13.68 0.78 13.27
CA GLY A 247 14.66 1.44 12.39
C GLY A 247 15.42 2.57 13.09
N GLY A 248 16.61 2.88 12.59
CA GLY A 248 17.40 4.01 13.07
C GLY A 248 16.78 5.34 12.63
N THR A 249 16.89 6.39 13.46
CA THR A 249 16.42 7.75 13.14
C THR A 249 17.60 8.66 12.78
N GLN A 250 17.37 9.93 12.48
CA GLN A 250 18.46 10.91 12.35
C GLN A 250 19.16 11.29 13.68
N THR A 251 18.72 10.77 14.84
CA THR A 251 19.28 11.14 16.16
C THR A 251 19.54 9.98 17.10
N ALA A 252 19.04 8.77 16.82
CA ALA A 252 19.22 7.59 17.65
C ALA A 252 19.21 6.30 16.82
N GLY A 253 19.95 5.29 17.28
CA GLY A 253 19.91 3.95 16.71
C GLY A 253 18.60 3.22 16.96
N GLY A 254 18.25 2.32 16.04
CA GLY A 254 17.08 1.47 16.15
C GLY A 254 17.16 0.57 17.38
N VAL A 255 16.03 0.39 18.07
CA VAL A 255 15.95 -0.33 19.35
C VAL A 255 15.62 -1.80 19.11
N ALA A 256 16.41 -2.69 19.68
CA ALA A 256 16.21 -4.12 19.70
C ALA A 256 15.88 -4.60 21.13
N THR A 257 15.23 -5.76 21.25
CA THR A 257 15.15 -6.47 22.53
C THR A 257 16.33 -7.42 22.71
N SER A 258 17.02 -7.33 23.85
CA SER A 258 18.17 -8.18 24.19
C SER A 258 17.85 -9.68 24.05
N PRO A 259 18.76 -10.53 23.52
CA PRO A 259 20.18 -10.27 23.23
C PRO A 259 20.53 -9.79 21.81
N ALA A 260 19.55 -9.39 20.99
CA ALA A 260 19.86 -8.62 19.78
C ALA A 260 20.29 -7.19 20.17
N THR A 261 21.18 -6.56 19.39
CA THR A 261 21.69 -5.23 19.74
C THR A 261 20.90 -4.12 19.04
N ASN A 262 20.81 -2.97 19.70
CA ASN A 262 20.44 -1.72 19.05
C ASN A 262 21.42 -1.42 17.91
N GLY A 263 20.96 -0.60 16.94
CA GLY A 263 21.87 0.12 16.06
C GLY A 263 22.57 1.26 16.80
N ALA A 264 23.59 1.85 16.17
CA ALA A 264 24.33 3.00 16.68
C ALA A 264 24.64 3.98 15.53
N ALA A 265 25.34 5.09 15.81
CA ALA A 265 25.84 5.97 14.76
C ALA A 265 26.70 5.16 13.77
N TYR A 266 26.41 5.26 12.47
CA TYR A 266 27.12 4.56 11.38
C TYR A 266 27.13 3.01 11.40
N LEU A 267 26.49 2.36 12.38
CA LEU A 267 26.55 0.91 12.59
C LEU A 267 25.15 0.31 12.78
N GLY A 268 24.81 -0.72 12.01
CA GLY A 268 23.60 -1.52 12.18
C GLY A 268 23.71 -2.54 13.33
N GLY A 269 22.58 -2.86 13.98
CA GLY A 269 22.57 -3.78 15.12
C GLY A 269 22.81 -5.24 14.73
N ASP A 270 23.53 -5.97 15.59
CA ASP A 270 23.77 -7.41 15.45
C ASP A 270 22.53 -8.21 15.89
N GLY A 271 22.00 -9.07 15.01
CA GLY A 271 20.81 -9.89 15.28
C GLY A 271 21.05 -11.00 16.32
N TYR A 272 20.02 -11.78 16.67
CA TYR A 272 20.13 -12.90 17.61
C TYR A 272 19.15 -14.04 17.29
N HIS A 273 19.44 -15.26 17.77
CA HIS A 273 18.64 -16.49 17.60
C HIS A 273 18.59 -17.08 16.18
N GLN A 274 17.82 -16.47 15.27
CA GLN A 274 17.85 -16.60 13.81
C GLN A 274 17.47 -15.24 13.17
N GLY A 275 17.93 -14.16 13.80
CA GLY A 275 17.58 -12.78 13.45
C GLY A 275 18.55 -12.13 12.48
N GLY A 276 18.00 -11.34 11.54
CA GLY A 276 18.76 -10.60 10.54
C GLY A 276 19.58 -9.44 11.13
N GLY A 277 20.63 -9.03 10.44
CA GLY A 277 21.44 -7.86 10.83
C GLY A 277 20.77 -6.54 10.44
N GLY A 278 20.82 -5.54 11.31
CA GLY A 278 20.29 -4.20 11.04
C GLY A 278 21.05 -3.49 9.92
N GLY A 279 20.36 -2.69 9.11
CA GLY A 279 20.98 -1.82 8.13
C GLY A 279 21.73 -0.67 8.80
N SER A 280 22.85 -0.23 8.22
CA SER A 280 23.59 0.95 8.71
C SER A 280 23.02 2.25 8.15
N GLY A 281 23.37 3.40 8.74
CA GLY A 281 22.84 4.71 8.36
C GLY A 281 23.51 5.82 9.14
N CYS A 282 22.94 7.02 9.18
CA CYS A 282 23.41 8.05 10.13
C CYS A 282 23.28 7.53 11.56
N PHE A 283 22.18 6.84 11.84
CA PHE A 283 22.11 5.78 12.84
C PHE A 283 21.53 4.51 12.21
N GLY A 284 22.11 3.36 12.53
CA GLY A 284 21.66 2.06 12.03
C GLY A 284 20.36 1.58 12.68
N GLY A 285 19.68 0.65 12.01
CA GLY A 285 18.52 -0.06 12.54
C GLY A 285 18.89 -1.15 13.56
N ALA A 286 17.89 -1.58 14.32
CA ALA A 286 17.97 -2.70 15.24
C ALA A 286 18.39 -4.01 14.56
N GLY A 287 19.14 -4.86 15.28
CA GLY A 287 19.29 -6.26 14.92
C GLY A 287 17.99 -7.03 15.19
N GLY A 288 17.64 -7.95 14.30
CA GLY A 288 16.47 -8.82 14.45
C GLY A 288 16.63 -9.80 15.61
N ARG A 289 15.52 -10.12 16.29
CA ARG A 289 15.46 -11.11 17.37
C ARG A 289 14.58 -12.29 16.96
N TRP A 290 14.81 -13.45 17.56
CA TRP A 290 14.09 -14.69 17.25
C TRP A 290 14.21 -15.08 15.78
N VAL A 291 13.24 -14.72 14.96
CA VAL A 291 13.14 -15.07 13.53
C VAL A 291 12.91 -13.83 12.65
N GLU A 292 12.96 -12.64 13.25
CA GLU A 292 12.72 -11.34 12.62
C GLU A 292 13.93 -10.89 11.79
N GLY A 293 13.68 -10.14 10.72
CA GLY A 293 14.73 -9.43 9.98
C GLY A 293 15.35 -8.30 10.82
N GLY A 294 16.46 -7.74 10.32
CA GLY A 294 16.99 -6.49 10.86
C GLY A 294 16.20 -5.29 10.35
N ALA A 295 16.17 -4.21 11.11
CA ALA A 295 15.53 -2.96 10.70
C ALA A 295 16.46 -2.09 9.83
N GLY A 296 15.90 -1.11 9.11
CA GLY A 296 16.67 -0.21 8.25
C GLY A 296 17.43 0.88 9.01
N GLY A 297 18.57 1.32 8.47
CA GLY A 297 19.26 2.51 8.97
C GLY A 297 18.77 3.80 8.32
N SER A 298 18.90 4.94 9.02
CA SER A 298 18.47 6.25 8.51
C SER A 298 19.40 6.82 7.43
N SER A 299 18.83 7.60 6.51
CA SER A 299 19.58 8.60 5.75
C SER A 299 19.67 9.90 6.55
N CYS A 300 20.66 10.73 6.26
CA CYS A 300 20.66 12.13 6.69
C CYS A 300 21.36 13.02 5.66
N VAL A 301 20.82 14.24 5.55
CA VAL A 301 21.12 15.24 4.51
C VAL A 301 21.11 16.67 5.08
N SER A 302 21.19 16.80 6.42
CA SER A 302 21.00 18.05 7.15
C SER A 302 22.06 19.12 6.89
N GLN A 303 23.19 18.74 6.29
CA GLN A 303 24.25 19.65 5.84
C GLN A 303 24.21 19.91 4.32
N LEU A 304 23.21 19.37 3.59
CA LEU A 304 23.00 19.63 2.16
C LEU A 304 21.87 20.63 1.92
N THR A 305 22.08 21.54 0.97
CA THR A 305 21.00 22.32 0.36
C THR A 305 20.11 21.39 -0.47
N ASN A 306 18.79 21.59 -0.42
CA ASN A 306 17.82 20.67 -1.05
C ASN A 306 17.98 19.19 -0.64
N GLY A 307 18.47 18.94 0.58
CA GLY A 307 18.59 17.61 1.16
C GLY A 307 17.27 16.82 1.07
N SER A 308 17.30 15.69 0.37
CA SER A 308 16.16 14.80 0.18
C SER A 308 16.56 13.34 0.44
N THR A 309 15.68 12.57 1.09
CA THR A 309 15.91 11.17 1.45
C THR A 309 14.68 10.34 1.15
N ILE A 310 14.86 9.17 0.55
CA ILE A 310 13.76 8.22 0.28
C ILE A 310 14.16 6.87 0.89
N ALA A 311 13.22 6.15 1.48
CA ALA A 311 13.44 4.78 1.95
C ALA A 311 13.21 3.78 0.80
N GLY A 312 13.86 2.62 0.84
CA GLY A 312 13.47 1.50 -0.02
C GLY A 312 12.07 0.95 0.35
N ASP A 313 11.57 0.02 -0.47
CA ASP A 313 10.33 -0.72 -0.18
C ASP A 313 10.51 -2.21 -0.51
N GLY A 314 10.28 -3.09 0.47
CA GLY A 314 10.64 -4.51 0.35
C GLY A 314 12.11 -4.67 -0.09
N THR A 315 12.32 -5.31 -1.23
CA THR A 315 13.64 -5.46 -1.89
C THR A 315 14.02 -4.28 -2.81
N GLN A 316 13.12 -3.35 -3.12
CA GLN A 316 13.39 -2.22 -4.02
C GLN A 316 14.25 -1.15 -3.33
N PRO A 317 15.31 -0.62 -3.98
CA PRO A 317 16.04 0.53 -3.49
C PRO A 317 15.19 1.81 -3.54
N GLY A 318 15.49 2.78 -2.68
CA GLY A 318 14.74 4.04 -2.60
C GLY A 318 14.83 4.97 -3.82
N ALA A 319 15.61 4.63 -4.86
CA ALA A 319 15.75 5.42 -6.08
C ALA A 319 16.43 4.68 -7.24
N SER A 320 15.98 4.94 -8.47
CA SER A 320 16.73 4.65 -9.70
C SER A 320 17.85 5.69 -9.91
N ILE A 321 18.95 5.53 -9.17
CA ILE A 321 20.01 6.56 -9.03
C ILE A 321 20.56 7.11 -10.36
N ASN A 322 20.85 6.27 -11.35
CA ASN A 322 21.36 6.73 -12.66
C ASN A 322 20.37 7.67 -13.36
N THR A 323 19.09 7.30 -13.40
CA THR A 323 18.01 8.10 -14.02
C THR A 323 17.86 9.45 -13.32
N ILE A 324 17.80 9.46 -12.00
CA ILE A 324 17.60 10.67 -11.18
C ILE A 324 18.83 11.60 -11.26
N ALA A 325 20.04 11.06 -11.21
CA ALA A 325 21.26 11.84 -11.39
C ALA A 325 21.34 12.47 -12.79
N SER A 326 20.97 11.74 -13.85
CA SER A 326 20.93 12.26 -15.23
C SER A 326 19.84 13.32 -15.46
N SER A 327 18.73 13.26 -14.72
CA SER A 327 17.54 14.11 -14.94
C SER A 327 17.50 15.37 -14.06
N GLY A 328 18.24 15.40 -12.95
CA GLY A 328 18.43 16.58 -12.11
C GLY A 328 17.28 16.87 -11.14
N THR A 329 16.03 16.93 -11.62
CA THR A 329 14.83 17.23 -10.81
C THR A 329 13.59 16.40 -11.13
N THR A 330 13.45 15.86 -12.35
CA THR A 330 12.16 15.30 -12.79
C THR A 330 11.84 13.96 -12.12
N SER A 331 10.58 13.81 -11.72
CA SER A 331 10.01 12.59 -11.15
C SER A 331 8.66 12.29 -11.82
N THR A 332 8.25 11.02 -11.86
CA THR A 332 6.88 10.63 -12.25
C THR A 332 5.88 10.76 -11.10
N SER A 333 6.32 11.21 -9.93
CA SER A 333 5.49 11.51 -8.75
C SER A 333 5.98 12.75 -7.98
N PRO A 334 5.06 13.54 -7.37
CA PRO A 334 5.42 14.64 -6.48
C PRO A 334 6.07 14.13 -5.18
N SER A 335 6.93 14.94 -4.55
CA SER A 335 7.74 14.48 -3.41
C SER A 335 7.89 15.49 -2.25
N CYS A 336 6.84 16.24 -1.94
CA CYS A 336 6.86 17.20 -0.83
C CYS A 336 7.19 16.53 0.50
N THR A 337 7.85 17.26 1.41
CA THR A 337 8.20 16.75 2.74
C THR A 337 6.94 16.51 3.58
N SER A 338 6.86 15.36 4.27
CA SER A 338 5.76 15.09 5.20
C SER A 338 5.64 16.18 6.26
N GLY A 339 4.41 16.60 6.55
CA GLY A 339 4.11 17.74 7.43
C GLY A 339 4.34 19.12 6.80
N ALA A 340 4.58 19.23 5.48
CA ALA A 340 4.62 20.52 4.79
C ALA A 340 3.35 21.33 5.04
N GLY A 341 3.49 22.63 5.31
CA GLY A 341 2.40 23.54 5.62
C GLY A 341 1.73 23.37 7.01
N THR A 342 2.04 22.34 7.79
CA THR A 342 1.39 22.12 9.10
C THR A 342 1.80 23.19 10.13
N GLY A 343 0.86 23.73 10.88
CA GLY A 343 1.10 24.71 11.95
C GLY A 343 1.78 24.10 13.18
N GLY A 344 2.67 24.86 13.81
CA GLY A 344 3.44 24.44 14.98
C GLY A 344 2.59 24.31 16.27
N LEU A 345 2.89 23.31 17.09
CA LEU A 345 2.22 23.01 18.35
C LEU A 345 2.88 23.70 19.55
N THR A 346 2.15 24.00 20.62
CA THR A 346 2.71 24.64 21.82
C THR A 346 3.61 23.74 22.69
N THR A 347 3.62 22.42 22.45
CA THR A 347 4.05 21.36 23.38
C THR A 347 5.56 21.27 23.65
N SER A 348 6.41 21.65 22.69
CA SER A 348 7.87 21.71 22.85
C SER A 348 8.47 22.68 21.84
N ASP A 349 9.64 23.27 22.11
CA ASP A 349 10.23 24.25 21.18
C ASP A 349 10.55 23.64 19.81
N SER A 350 10.81 22.33 19.71
CA SER A 350 10.90 21.59 18.44
C SER A 350 9.55 21.48 17.73
N ALA A 351 8.46 21.18 18.45
CA ALA A 351 7.11 21.09 17.90
C ALA A 351 6.50 22.47 17.54
N THR A 352 7.02 23.57 18.11
CA THR A 352 6.56 24.94 17.80
C THR A 352 6.95 25.43 16.41
N ARG A 353 7.78 24.67 15.70
CA ARG A 353 8.13 24.98 14.31
C ARG A 353 7.02 24.49 13.39
N GLY A 354 6.43 25.40 12.63
CA GLY A 354 5.57 25.03 11.51
C GLY A 354 6.37 24.26 10.45
N GLY A 355 5.68 23.43 9.68
CA GLY A 355 6.22 22.79 8.49
C GLY A 355 6.52 23.81 7.40
N ASN A 356 7.66 23.62 6.72
CA ASN A 356 7.99 24.41 5.54
C ASN A 356 6.93 24.24 4.44
N GLY A 357 6.88 25.19 3.51
CA GLY A 357 6.06 25.07 2.31
C GLY A 357 6.60 24.03 1.33
N CYS A 358 5.86 23.84 0.23
CA CYS A 358 6.29 23.08 -0.93
C CYS A 358 5.80 23.76 -2.21
N VAL A 359 6.53 23.62 -3.32
CA VAL A 359 6.03 23.94 -4.66
C VAL A 359 6.26 22.72 -5.56
N VAL A 360 5.28 22.39 -6.40
CA VAL A 360 5.40 21.35 -7.43
C VAL A 360 4.97 21.94 -8.76
N ILE A 361 5.74 21.66 -9.80
CA ILE A 361 5.44 22.03 -11.19
C ILE A 361 5.20 20.72 -11.95
N GLN A 362 3.94 20.48 -12.33
CA GLN A 362 3.54 19.34 -13.13
C GLN A 362 3.48 19.72 -14.62
N TYR A 363 3.97 18.86 -15.49
CA TYR A 363 3.90 19.01 -16.95
C TYR A 363 3.83 17.66 -17.64
N SER A 364 3.60 17.66 -18.95
CA SER A 364 3.57 16.43 -19.75
C SER A 364 4.52 16.50 -20.92
N LEU A 365 5.23 15.41 -21.18
CA LEU A 365 6.09 15.20 -22.35
C LEU A 365 5.70 13.86 -22.99
N SER A 366 5.38 13.88 -24.30
CA SER A 366 4.99 12.68 -25.07
C SER A 366 3.87 11.84 -24.42
N GLY A 367 2.91 12.50 -23.76
CA GLY A 367 1.79 11.86 -23.05
C GLY A 367 2.10 11.35 -21.63
N THR A 368 3.36 11.38 -21.19
CA THR A 368 3.77 11.03 -19.82
C THR A 368 3.80 12.28 -18.94
N ALA A 369 3.26 12.21 -17.72
CA ALA A 369 3.31 13.29 -16.74
C ALA A 369 4.60 13.26 -15.91
N TYR A 370 5.17 14.44 -15.66
CA TYR A 370 6.38 14.68 -14.88
C TYR A 370 6.13 15.78 -13.84
N TYR A 371 6.88 15.72 -12.75
CA TYR A 371 6.79 16.63 -11.60
C TYR A 371 8.19 17.08 -11.20
N ASP A 372 8.44 18.38 -11.19
CA ASP A 372 9.58 19.00 -10.52
C ASP A 372 9.12 19.50 -9.13
N THR A 373 9.75 19.01 -8.06
CA THR A 373 9.37 19.34 -6.66
C THR A 373 10.42 20.21 -5.98
N PHE A 374 10.02 21.39 -5.49
CA PHE A 374 10.86 22.36 -4.81
C PHE A 374 10.54 22.39 -3.31
N LYS A 375 11.60 22.24 -2.50
CA LYS A 375 11.56 22.22 -1.04
C LYS A 375 12.19 23.50 -0.50
N TYR A 376 11.98 23.80 0.78
CA TYR A 376 12.58 24.99 1.39
C TYR A 376 14.10 24.84 1.55
N THR A 377 14.86 25.77 0.96
CA THR A 377 16.33 25.82 0.99
C THR A 377 16.91 26.95 1.84
N GLY A 378 16.11 27.94 2.23
CA GLY A 378 16.63 29.22 2.73
C GLY A 378 17.06 30.20 1.65
N ALA A 379 16.72 29.95 0.38
CA ALA A 379 16.93 30.87 -0.74
C ALA A 379 15.78 30.76 -1.75
N ASN A 380 15.65 31.76 -2.62
CA ASN A 380 14.89 31.60 -3.86
C ASN A 380 15.57 30.55 -4.75
N GLN A 381 14.78 29.80 -5.50
CA GLN A 381 15.24 28.80 -6.47
C GLN A 381 14.82 29.22 -7.88
N SER A 382 15.37 28.57 -8.91
CA SER A 382 14.97 28.80 -10.31
C SER A 382 14.56 27.50 -10.98
N TRP A 383 13.58 27.58 -11.88
CA TRP A 383 13.12 26.50 -12.75
C TRP A 383 13.06 27.01 -14.19
N THR A 384 13.63 26.26 -15.14
CA THR A 384 13.62 26.60 -16.56
C THR A 384 12.74 25.61 -17.31
N VAL A 385 11.80 26.11 -18.11
CA VAL A 385 10.80 25.29 -18.81
C VAL A 385 11.49 24.28 -19.74
N PRO A 386 11.25 22.96 -19.59
CA PRO A 386 11.84 21.96 -20.48
C PRO A 386 11.42 22.11 -21.95
N SER A 387 12.30 21.68 -22.86
CA SER A 387 12.02 21.68 -24.30
C SER A 387 10.75 20.89 -24.63
N GLY A 388 9.83 21.52 -25.38
CA GLY A 388 8.56 20.91 -25.78
C GLY A 388 7.40 21.10 -24.80
N VAL A 389 7.64 21.67 -23.61
CA VAL A 389 6.56 22.03 -22.67
C VAL A 389 6.00 23.42 -23.02
N THR A 390 4.69 23.48 -23.25
CA THR A 390 3.95 24.73 -23.56
C THR A 390 2.91 25.09 -22.50
N SER A 391 2.58 24.18 -21.59
CA SER A 391 1.71 24.43 -20.44
C SER A 391 2.07 23.52 -19.27
N VAL A 392 1.83 24.02 -18.06
CA VAL A 392 2.11 23.36 -16.78
C VAL A 392 0.93 23.52 -15.84
N ILE A 393 0.81 22.63 -14.86
CA ILE A 393 -0.01 22.85 -13.67
C ILE A 393 0.96 23.20 -12.54
N PHE A 394 0.75 24.37 -11.95
CA PHE A 394 1.45 24.78 -10.75
C PHE A 394 0.67 24.32 -9.52
N HIS A 395 1.41 23.95 -8.48
CA HIS A 395 0.89 23.68 -7.15
C HIS A 395 1.80 24.32 -6.10
N ALA A 396 1.23 25.05 -5.16
CA ALA A 396 1.97 25.64 -4.05
C ALA A 396 1.24 25.39 -2.73
N LEU A 397 1.99 25.00 -1.70
CA LEU A 397 1.54 24.89 -0.32
C LEU A 397 2.36 25.86 0.51
N GLY A 398 1.70 26.86 1.10
CA GLY A 398 2.32 27.81 2.01
C GLY A 398 2.86 27.12 3.27
N ALA A 399 3.80 27.74 3.95
CA ALA A 399 4.35 27.17 5.18
C ALA A 399 3.40 27.38 6.38
N GLY A 400 3.47 26.49 7.37
CA GLY A 400 2.75 26.67 8.62
C GLY A 400 3.39 27.75 9.50
N GLY A 401 2.58 28.48 10.26
CA GLY A 401 3.05 29.36 11.32
C GLY A 401 3.55 28.59 12.54
N GLY A 402 4.34 29.22 13.39
CA GLY A 402 4.83 28.60 14.61
C GLY A 402 3.83 28.67 15.77
N GLY A 403 4.02 27.82 16.79
CA GLY A 403 3.21 27.80 18.01
C GLY A 403 3.73 28.75 19.09
N GLY A 404 2.87 29.63 19.60
CA GLY A 404 3.19 30.55 20.71
C GLY A 404 3.32 29.85 22.07
N ARG A 405 3.58 30.60 23.14
CA ARG A 405 3.93 30.06 24.47
C ARG A 405 2.92 30.50 25.55
N GLY A 406 1.81 29.78 25.64
CA GLY A 406 0.86 29.90 26.74
C GLY A 406 -0.42 29.10 26.45
N ALA A 407 -0.96 28.46 27.50
CA ALA A 407 -2.14 27.59 27.44
C ALA A 407 -2.10 26.48 26.35
N THR A 408 -3.21 25.76 26.21
CA THR A 408 -3.38 24.62 25.28
C THR A 408 -3.81 25.03 23.86
N THR A 409 -3.96 26.34 23.60
CA THR A 409 -4.65 26.88 22.41
C THR A 409 -3.77 27.68 21.46
N ALA A 410 -2.56 28.10 21.85
CA ALA A 410 -1.72 29.03 21.09
C ALA A 410 -0.94 28.39 19.90
N ASN A 411 -1.53 27.44 19.19
CA ASN A 411 -0.89 26.78 18.04
C ASN A 411 -0.75 27.73 16.82
N GLY A 412 0.21 27.47 15.94
CA GLY A 412 0.35 28.18 14.67
C GLY A 412 -0.70 27.76 13.64
N GLY A 413 -1.01 28.66 12.71
CA GLY A 413 -1.93 28.38 11.61
C GLY A 413 -1.30 27.48 10.54
N GLY A 414 -2.09 26.60 9.94
CA GLY A 414 -1.71 25.84 8.74
C GLY A 414 -1.58 26.75 7.51
N GLY A 415 -0.65 26.42 6.62
CA GLY A 415 -0.47 27.10 5.34
C GLY A 415 -1.56 26.77 4.33
N GLY A 416 -1.91 27.74 3.48
CA GLY A 416 -2.89 27.57 2.42
C GLY A 416 -2.34 26.81 1.22
N TYR A 417 -3.23 26.21 0.45
CA TYR A 417 -2.93 25.55 -0.83
C TYR A 417 -3.40 26.42 -2.01
N ALA A 418 -2.64 26.46 -3.09
CA ALA A 418 -2.99 27.09 -4.35
C ALA A 418 -2.60 26.18 -5.53
N THR A 419 -3.44 26.12 -6.56
CA THR A 419 -3.27 25.25 -7.73
C THR A 419 -3.87 25.90 -8.98
N GLY A 420 -3.32 25.60 -10.16
CA GLY A 420 -3.91 26.07 -11.42
C GLY A 420 -3.00 25.86 -12.63
N GLN A 421 -3.56 25.91 -13.83
CA GLN A 421 -2.83 25.73 -15.07
C GLN A 421 -2.27 27.06 -15.59
N TYR A 422 -1.05 27.03 -16.14
CA TYR A 422 -0.38 28.19 -16.72
C TYR A 422 0.21 27.85 -18.09
N SER A 423 0.30 28.85 -18.98
CA SER A 423 0.95 28.73 -20.29
C SER A 423 2.42 29.16 -20.16
N VAL A 424 3.33 28.40 -20.75
CA VAL A 424 4.78 28.62 -20.62
C VAL A 424 5.48 28.51 -21.97
N THR A 425 6.64 29.13 -22.10
CA THR A 425 7.50 29.03 -23.28
C THR A 425 8.78 28.27 -22.91
N ALA A 426 9.11 27.20 -23.64
CA ALA A 426 10.33 26.42 -23.46
C ALA A 426 11.58 27.31 -23.37
N GLY A 427 12.48 27.01 -22.42
CA GLY A 427 13.67 27.81 -22.13
C GLY A 427 13.44 29.06 -21.27
N THR A 428 12.20 29.42 -20.91
CA THR A 428 11.93 30.53 -19.98
C THR A 428 12.27 30.11 -18.55
N THR A 429 12.94 30.98 -17.79
CA THR A 429 13.25 30.77 -16.37
C THR A 429 12.27 31.51 -15.46
N TYR A 430 11.80 30.80 -14.43
CA TYR A 430 10.92 31.28 -13.38
C TYR A 430 11.62 31.15 -12.02
N THR A 431 11.43 32.14 -11.15
CA THR A 431 11.85 32.04 -9.74
C THR A 431 10.78 31.28 -8.96
N VAL A 432 11.21 30.23 -8.26
CA VAL A 432 10.39 29.45 -7.32
C VAL A 432 10.74 29.86 -5.89
N ILE A 433 9.73 30.29 -5.14
CA ILE A 433 9.81 30.65 -3.73
C ILE A 433 9.10 29.56 -2.94
N VAL A 434 9.74 29.05 -1.89
CA VAL A 434 9.13 28.08 -0.97
C VAL A 434 9.14 28.68 0.42
N GLY A 435 8.00 28.66 1.11
CA GLY A 435 7.89 29.29 2.43
C GLY A 435 8.71 28.59 3.52
N GLN A 436 9.32 29.35 4.43
CA GLN A 436 9.90 28.81 5.65
C GLN A 436 8.81 28.56 6.70
N GLY A 437 8.86 27.44 7.40
CA GLY A 437 8.01 27.18 8.56
C GLY A 437 8.29 28.16 9.71
N GLY A 438 7.23 28.79 10.24
CA GLY A 438 7.34 29.75 11.33
C GLY A 438 7.81 29.13 12.64
N LYS A 439 8.33 29.94 13.57
CA LYS A 439 8.89 29.45 14.86
C LYS A 439 8.68 30.44 15.99
N ARG A 440 8.78 29.98 17.26
CA ARG A 440 9.09 30.89 18.38
C ARG A 440 10.42 31.59 18.08
N GLN A 441 10.46 32.91 18.25
CA GLN A 441 11.70 33.70 18.15
C GLN A 441 12.21 34.04 19.54
N THR A 442 13.53 34.00 19.73
CA THR A 442 14.14 34.46 20.99
C THR A 442 14.26 35.98 21.02
N TYR A 443 14.29 36.57 22.22
CA TYR A 443 14.42 38.02 22.42
C TYR A 443 15.59 38.64 21.62
N ALA A 444 16.74 37.95 21.57
CA ALA A 444 17.91 38.38 20.80
C ALA A 444 17.69 38.33 19.28
N GLU A 445 17.03 37.30 18.76
CA GLU A 445 16.70 37.19 17.33
C GLU A 445 15.70 38.24 16.87
N THR A 446 14.75 38.63 17.74
CA THR A 446 13.78 39.68 17.45
C THR A 446 14.43 41.07 17.40
N ILE A 447 15.48 41.30 18.19
CA ILE A 447 16.27 42.55 18.16
C ILE A 447 17.20 42.61 16.93
N ALA A 448 17.76 41.48 16.49
CA ALA A 448 18.64 41.41 15.32
C ALA A 448 17.96 41.81 13.99
N LEU A 449 16.62 41.82 13.93
CA LEU A 449 15.85 42.25 12.75
C LEU A 449 15.73 43.79 12.69
N SER A 450 16.75 44.42 12.11
CA SER A 450 16.89 45.87 11.95
C SER A 450 15.85 46.48 11.02
N GLY A 451 14.82 47.09 11.61
CA GLY A 451 13.81 47.89 10.91
C GLY A 451 12.63 47.09 10.34
N ALA A 452 11.56 47.80 10.00
CA ALA A 452 10.28 47.19 9.60
C ALA A 452 10.44 46.24 8.41
N THR A 453 11.17 46.64 7.35
CA THR A 453 11.34 45.85 6.12
C THR A 453 11.95 44.46 6.36
N ALA A 454 12.94 44.34 7.26
CA ALA A 454 13.52 43.05 7.63
C ALA A 454 12.48 42.12 8.29
N ARG A 455 11.62 42.69 9.15
CA ARG A 455 10.54 41.96 9.84
C ARG A 455 9.41 41.52 8.88
N ARG A 456 9.19 42.21 7.76
CA ARG A 456 8.22 41.81 6.71
C ARG A 456 8.72 40.71 5.77
N ASN A 457 10.02 40.36 5.84
CA ASN A 457 10.62 39.30 5.02
C ASN A 457 11.11 38.11 5.86
N ALA A 458 10.86 38.12 7.18
CA ALA A 458 11.03 36.93 8.00
C ALA A 458 10.26 35.76 7.38
N SER A 459 10.86 34.57 7.41
CA SER A 459 10.28 33.35 6.85
C SER A 459 10.00 33.32 5.33
N PHE A 460 10.53 34.23 4.51
CA PHE A 460 10.13 34.41 3.09
C PHE A 460 8.68 34.91 2.94
N GLY A 461 8.47 36.15 3.41
CA GLY A 461 7.16 36.82 3.35
C GLY A 461 6.13 36.29 4.35
N GLY A 462 6.57 35.69 5.45
CA GLY A 462 5.72 35.46 6.62
C GLY A 462 5.72 36.69 7.54
N GLY A 463 4.77 36.75 8.47
CA GLY A 463 4.83 37.74 9.56
C GLY A 463 5.88 37.33 10.61
N ALA A 464 6.76 38.25 11.02
CA ALA A 464 7.61 38.07 12.20
C ALA A 464 6.78 37.89 13.50
N SER A 465 7.41 37.41 14.58
CA SER A 465 6.78 37.37 15.90
C SER A 465 6.56 38.78 16.48
N GLY A 466 5.66 38.89 17.45
CA GLY A 466 5.59 40.06 18.34
C GLY A 466 6.89 40.26 19.13
N MET A 467 7.09 41.47 19.66
CA MET A 467 8.18 41.80 20.57
C MET A 467 7.73 41.63 22.02
N GLY A 468 8.50 40.90 22.82
CA GLY A 468 8.30 40.77 24.27
C GLY A 468 9.18 41.72 25.08
N THR A 469 8.76 41.99 26.32
CA THR A 469 9.65 42.53 27.36
C THR A 469 10.54 41.42 27.93
N ASN A 470 11.50 41.79 28.78
CA ASN A 470 12.37 40.84 29.49
C ASN A 470 11.58 39.86 30.40
N ASP A 471 10.35 40.24 30.78
CA ASP A 471 9.47 39.47 31.66
C ASP A 471 8.67 38.38 30.91
N TYR A 472 8.49 38.54 29.59
CA TYR A 472 7.75 37.61 28.72
C TYR A 472 8.57 37.15 27.48
N PRO A 473 9.78 36.60 27.67
CA PRO A 473 10.63 36.18 26.56
C PRO A 473 10.06 34.93 25.84
N ASN A 474 10.26 34.92 24.52
CA ASN A 474 9.95 33.80 23.61
C ASN A 474 8.44 33.45 23.56
N THR A 475 7.57 34.44 23.81
CA THR A 475 6.12 34.23 23.98
C THR A 475 5.34 34.08 22.67
N TRP A 476 5.74 34.80 21.63
CA TRP A 476 5.08 34.79 20.31
C TRP A 476 5.89 33.98 19.29
N ALA A 477 5.19 33.40 18.32
CA ALA A 477 5.80 32.80 17.14
C ALA A 477 5.63 33.65 15.89
N SER A 478 6.53 33.46 14.92
CA SER A 478 6.37 33.99 13.56
C SER A 478 5.33 33.18 12.79
N GLY A 479 4.70 33.82 11.80
CA GLY A 479 4.04 33.12 10.71
C GLY A 479 5.03 32.36 9.82
N GLY A 480 4.46 31.50 8.97
CA GLY A 480 5.16 30.80 7.90
C GLY A 480 5.22 31.66 6.64
N GLY A 481 6.22 31.37 5.79
CA GLY A 481 6.36 31.99 4.48
C GLY A 481 5.30 31.60 3.47
N ARG A 482 5.19 32.42 2.43
CA ARG A 482 4.41 32.09 1.24
C ARG A 482 5.21 31.18 0.31
N SER A 483 4.55 30.27 -0.38
CA SER A 483 5.13 29.51 -1.49
C SER A 483 4.58 30.07 -2.80
N ALA A 484 5.45 30.38 -3.76
CA ALA A 484 5.09 31.18 -4.93
C ALA A 484 5.95 30.87 -6.16
N ILE A 485 5.46 31.26 -7.34
CA ILE A 485 6.20 31.22 -8.60
C ILE A 485 6.06 32.58 -9.28
N ARG A 486 7.15 33.10 -9.84
CA ARG A 486 7.17 34.38 -10.58
C ARG A 486 8.16 34.35 -11.75
N LEU A 487 8.04 35.29 -12.69
CA LEU A 487 9.09 35.53 -13.67
C LEU A 487 10.37 36.02 -12.97
N GLU A 488 11.54 35.62 -13.49
CA GLU A 488 12.83 35.99 -12.94
C GLU A 488 13.05 37.53 -12.93
N SER A 489 12.59 38.21 -13.99
CA SER A 489 12.61 39.67 -14.13
C SER A 489 11.40 40.40 -13.52
N GLY A 490 10.36 39.69 -13.07
CA GLY A 490 9.11 40.29 -12.58
C GLY A 490 9.12 40.53 -11.07
N THR A 491 8.37 41.53 -10.59
CA THR A 491 8.18 41.78 -9.14
C THR A 491 7.02 41.00 -8.52
N ASP A 492 5.97 40.75 -9.31
CA ASP A 492 4.74 40.11 -8.87
C ASP A 492 4.75 38.58 -9.04
N ASP A 493 4.00 37.91 -8.17
CA ASP A 493 3.81 36.45 -8.19
C ASP A 493 2.78 36.06 -9.27
N ILE A 494 3.06 35.01 -10.04
CA ILE A 494 2.10 34.35 -10.95
C ILE A 494 1.11 33.50 -10.15
N MET A 495 1.66 32.77 -9.18
CA MET A 495 0.94 32.02 -8.15
C MET A 495 1.51 32.35 -6.79
N THR A 496 0.64 32.49 -5.80
CA THR A 496 1.01 32.51 -4.37
C THR A 496 0.10 31.58 -3.58
N ALA A 497 0.68 30.82 -2.66
CA ALA A 497 -0.01 30.11 -1.59
C ALA A 497 0.36 30.74 -0.24
N GLY A 498 -0.64 31.27 0.47
CA GLY A 498 -0.44 32.05 1.70
C GLY A 498 0.09 31.21 2.87
N GLY A 499 1.10 31.70 3.57
CA GLY A 499 1.60 31.08 4.80
C GLY A 499 0.65 31.27 5.99
N GLY A 500 0.70 30.35 6.96
CA GLY A 500 -0.10 30.43 8.19
C GLY A 500 0.47 31.43 9.20
N GLY A 501 -0.40 32.07 9.98
CA GLY A 501 -0.05 33.02 11.03
C GLY A 501 0.57 32.36 12.27
N GLY A 502 1.37 33.12 13.02
CA GLY A 502 2.02 32.64 14.25
C GLY A 502 1.10 32.72 15.47
N GLY A 503 1.21 31.73 16.38
CA GLY A 503 0.49 31.72 17.65
C GLY A 503 0.95 32.81 18.63
N GLY A 504 -0.01 33.35 19.39
CA GLY A 504 0.20 34.38 20.42
C GLY A 504 0.42 33.80 21.82
N TYR A 505 0.01 34.53 22.87
CA TYR A 505 0.10 34.02 24.25
C TYR A 505 -1.04 33.05 24.60
N SER A 506 -2.25 33.28 24.05
CA SER A 506 -3.44 32.45 24.30
C SER A 506 -4.24 32.14 23.04
N THR A 507 -3.99 32.86 21.95
CA THR A 507 -4.71 32.76 20.66
C THR A 507 -3.89 31.97 19.63
N ALA A 508 -4.56 31.12 18.86
CA ALA A 508 -3.95 30.46 17.70
C ALA A 508 -3.61 31.48 16.60
N GLY A 509 -2.70 31.10 15.70
CA GLY A 509 -2.41 31.84 14.47
C GLY A 509 -3.41 31.51 13.35
N GLY A 510 -3.69 32.48 12.49
CA GLY A 510 -4.71 32.37 11.44
C GLY A 510 -4.26 31.46 10.30
N ALA A 511 -5.16 30.64 9.77
CA ALA A 511 -4.85 29.79 8.62
C ALA A 511 -4.55 30.63 7.36
N GLY A 512 -3.52 30.23 6.62
CA GLY A 512 -3.19 30.81 5.33
C GLY A 512 -4.09 30.28 4.21
N GLY A 513 -4.16 31.02 3.10
CA GLY A 513 -4.89 30.68 1.88
C GLY A 513 -6.15 31.51 1.65
N GLY A 514 -6.86 31.23 0.56
CA GLY A 514 -8.04 32.01 0.15
C GLY A 514 -7.69 33.38 -0.45
N ALA A 515 -8.70 34.06 -1.02
CA ALA A 515 -8.55 35.43 -1.54
C ALA A 515 -8.24 36.45 -0.42
N THR A 516 -8.68 36.13 0.80
CA THR A 516 -8.30 36.76 2.06
C THR A 516 -7.92 35.68 3.07
N GLY A 517 -6.77 35.82 3.73
CA GLY A 517 -6.33 34.91 4.80
C GLY A 517 -7.23 34.98 6.03
N VAL A 518 -7.13 34.00 6.94
CA VAL A 518 -7.96 33.97 8.15
C VAL A 518 -7.38 34.89 9.23
N SER A 519 -8.22 35.72 9.83
CA SER A 519 -7.88 36.60 10.95
C SER A 519 -7.97 35.86 12.30
N SER A 520 -7.07 36.13 13.24
CA SER A 520 -7.05 35.51 14.57
C SER A 520 -6.47 36.45 15.65
N GLY A 521 -6.97 37.68 15.66
CA GLY A 521 -6.39 38.83 16.34
C GLY A 521 -5.78 39.78 15.32
N GLY A 522 -4.58 39.46 14.81
CA GLY A 522 -4.10 40.00 13.55
C GLY A 522 -5.05 39.67 12.39
N GLY A 523 -5.21 40.63 11.48
CA GLY A 523 -6.00 40.50 10.25
C GLY A 523 -5.30 39.67 9.19
N GLY A 524 -6.08 38.91 8.42
CA GLY A 524 -5.58 38.14 7.28
C GLY A 524 -5.15 39.01 6.10
N GLY A 525 -4.19 38.53 5.31
CA GLY A 525 -3.74 39.17 4.07
C GLY A 525 -4.81 39.15 2.98
N THR A 526 -4.66 40.00 1.96
CA THR A 526 -5.53 40.05 0.77
C THR A 526 -4.69 39.88 -0.50
N GLN A 527 -5.31 39.68 -1.67
CA GLN A 527 -4.58 39.56 -2.95
C GLN A 527 -3.85 40.85 -3.39
N ILE A 528 -4.14 42.00 -2.78
CA ILE A 528 -3.61 43.33 -3.18
C ILE A 528 -2.82 44.05 -2.08
N ALA A 529 -3.09 43.74 -0.80
CA ALA A 529 -2.42 44.31 0.37
C ALA A 529 -2.27 43.26 1.48
N GLY A 530 -1.24 43.39 2.31
CA GLY A 530 -1.08 42.51 3.47
C GLY A 530 -2.07 42.81 4.60
N GLY A 531 -2.19 41.87 5.53
CA GLY A 531 -3.18 41.92 6.61
C GLY A 531 -2.86 43.01 7.63
N THR A 532 -3.89 43.61 8.22
CA THR A 532 -3.75 44.56 9.33
C THR A 532 -3.14 43.85 10.54
N GLY A 533 -2.22 44.48 11.27
CA GLY A 533 -1.72 43.89 12.51
C GLY A 533 -2.78 43.85 13.62
N ALA A 534 -2.46 43.13 14.70
CA ALA A 534 -3.28 43.03 15.90
C ALA A 534 -3.68 44.40 16.48
N ALA A 535 -4.88 44.48 17.06
CA ALA A 535 -5.63 45.74 17.23
C ALA A 535 -5.81 46.20 18.69
N SER A 536 -4.89 45.84 19.59
CA SER A 536 -4.90 46.31 20.98
C SER A 536 -3.47 46.52 21.54
N GLY A 537 -3.24 47.65 22.23
CA GLY A 537 -2.04 47.90 23.06
C GLY A 537 -0.90 48.74 22.45
N GLY A 538 -0.99 50.08 22.53
CA GLY A 538 0.13 51.05 22.56
C GLY A 538 1.03 51.24 21.31
N GLN A 539 1.26 50.20 20.51
CA GLN A 539 1.89 50.27 19.19
C GLN A 539 1.08 49.42 18.21
N SER A 540 0.44 50.05 17.23
CA SER A 540 -0.37 49.34 16.24
C SER A 540 0.46 48.30 15.49
N GLY A 541 -0.03 47.06 15.42
CA GLY A 541 0.61 46.03 14.62
C GLY A 541 0.73 46.49 13.16
N THR A 542 1.93 46.42 12.60
CA THR A 542 2.19 46.87 11.22
C THR A 542 1.41 46.01 10.21
N ALA A 543 1.05 46.56 9.04
CA ALA A 543 0.48 45.75 7.98
C ALA A 543 1.50 44.75 7.40
N GLY A 544 1.02 43.59 6.95
CA GLY A 544 1.81 42.65 6.15
C GLY A 544 2.24 43.27 4.80
N ILE A 545 3.18 42.62 4.11
CA ILE A 545 3.38 42.85 2.66
C ILE A 545 2.26 42.17 1.85
N LYS A 546 2.14 42.49 0.56
CA LYS A 546 1.26 41.78 -0.38
C LYS A 546 1.37 40.25 -0.17
N TYR A 547 0.21 39.58 -0.04
CA TYR A 547 0.07 38.16 0.26
C TYR A 547 0.42 37.68 1.69
N ALA A 548 0.95 38.53 2.58
CA ALA A 548 1.26 38.18 3.97
C ALA A 548 0.16 38.63 4.95
N GLY A 549 -0.02 37.91 6.06
CA GLY A 549 -0.90 38.32 7.16
C GLY A 549 -0.27 39.38 8.07
N GLY A 550 -1.07 39.97 8.97
CA GLY A 550 -0.61 40.93 9.97
C GLY A 550 0.09 40.29 11.17
N TYR A 551 1.06 41.00 11.77
CA TYR A 551 1.81 40.52 12.94
C TYR A 551 0.95 40.45 14.21
N ALA A 552 1.35 39.58 15.13
CA ALA A 552 0.90 39.59 16.52
C ALA A 552 1.30 40.88 17.25
N GLY A 553 0.52 41.27 18.27
CA GLY A 553 0.68 42.51 19.01
C GLY A 553 1.88 42.54 19.98
N THR A 554 2.12 43.71 20.58
CA THR A 554 3.21 43.95 21.56
C THR A 554 2.66 44.45 22.89
N VAL A 555 3.13 43.91 24.01
CA VAL A 555 2.71 44.38 25.33
C VAL A 555 3.32 45.75 25.64
N THR A 556 2.46 46.71 26.01
CA THR A 556 2.86 47.95 26.70
C THR A 556 2.15 48.01 28.05
N THR A 557 2.94 48.07 29.13
CA THR A 557 2.51 48.32 30.53
C THR A 557 1.31 47.51 31.04
N GLY A 558 1.60 46.36 31.66
CA GLY A 558 0.82 45.84 32.80
C GLY A 558 -0.50 45.11 32.54
N SER A 559 -1.00 45.01 31.30
CA SER A 559 -2.25 44.28 31.00
C SER A 559 -2.06 43.22 29.90
N GLN A 560 -2.66 42.04 30.09
CA GLN A 560 -2.50 40.88 29.21
C GLN A 560 -3.61 40.80 28.15
N PHE A 561 -3.40 41.50 27.03
CA PHE A 561 -4.14 41.28 25.78
C PHE A 561 -3.09 40.98 24.70
N SER A 562 -3.11 39.79 24.09
CA SER A 562 -1.97 39.28 23.31
C SER A 562 -2.40 38.29 22.23
N GLU A 563 -2.96 38.88 21.18
CA GLU A 563 -3.48 38.30 19.95
C GLU A 563 -2.45 37.53 19.10
N GLY A 564 -2.92 36.58 18.28
CA GLY A 564 -2.12 35.85 17.30
C GLY A 564 -1.94 36.62 15.99
N GLY A 565 -1.01 36.15 15.13
CA GLY A 565 -0.83 36.70 13.78
C GLY A 565 -1.85 36.15 12.79
N GLY A 566 -2.28 36.98 11.84
CA GLY A 566 -3.20 36.58 10.77
C GLY A 566 -2.54 35.71 9.70
N GLY A 567 -3.34 34.95 8.95
CA GLY A 567 -2.86 34.16 7.81
C GLY A 567 -2.59 35.01 6.56
N GLY A 568 -1.65 34.57 5.72
CA GLY A 568 -1.44 35.12 4.38
C GLY A 568 -2.51 34.67 3.38
N SER A 569 -2.73 35.45 2.34
CA SER A 569 -3.64 35.13 1.23
C SER A 569 -2.93 34.35 0.12
N SER A 570 -3.70 33.64 -0.68
CA SER A 570 -3.25 33.06 -1.96
C SER A 570 -3.59 33.98 -3.13
N TYR A 571 -2.86 33.81 -4.23
CA TYR A 571 -3.07 34.50 -5.50
C TYR A 571 -3.03 33.49 -6.64
N VAL A 572 -4.09 33.47 -7.46
CA VAL A 572 -4.29 32.51 -8.55
C VAL A 572 -4.89 33.14 -9.81
N ALA A 573 -5.03 34.48 -9.85
CA ALA A 573 -5.79 35.18 -10.89
C ALA A 573 -5.15 35.14 -12.29
N LEU A 574 -3.87 34.75 -12.40
CA LEU A 574 -3.17 34.55 -13.67
C LEU A 574 -3.20 33.09 -14.16
N LEU A 575 -3.97 32.21 -13.50
CA LEU A 575 -4.03 30.78 -13.80
C LEU A 575 -5.39 30.38 -14.39
N THR A 576 -5.37 29.58 -15.44
CA THR A 576 -6.57 28.90 -15.94
C THR A 576 -7.01 27.86 -14.91
N SER A 577 -8.29 27.87 -14.55
CA SER A 577 -8.86 27.05 -13.47
C SER A 577 -8.13 27.21 -12.13
N GLY A 578 -7.61 28.41 -11.85
CA GLY A 578 -6.95 28.74 -10.58
C GLY A 578 -7.87 28.55 -9.38
N SER A 579 -7.38 27.83 -8.37
CA SER A 579 -8.12 27.50 -7.14
C SER A 579 -7.21 27.59 -5.91
N THR A 580 -7.80 27.91 -4.75
CA THR A 580 -7.09 27.92 -3.47
C THR A 580 -7.96 27.41 -2.33
N THR A 581 -7.33 26.67 -1.43
CA THR A 581 -7.94 26.12 -0.22
C THR A 581 -7.20 26.69 0.99
N ALA A 582 -7.93 27.28 1.94
CA ALA A 582 -7.35 27.73 3.19
C ALA A 582 -7.07 26.55 4.13
N GLY A 583 -6.08 26.68 5.02
CA GLY A 583 -5.90 25.75 6.13
C GLY A 583 -7.01 25.85 7.19
N SER A 584 -6.92 25.03 8.24
CA SER A 584 -7.84 25.09 9.39
C SER A 584 -7.12 24.68 10.68
N GLY A 585 -7.03 25.58 11.66
CA GLY A 585 -6.18 25.38 12.83
C GLY A 585 -4.73 25.12 12.41
N ILE A 586 -4.12 24.05 12.91
CA ILE A 586 -2.79 23.58 12.47
C ILE A 586 -2.79 22.91 11.09
N THR A 587 -3.95 22.52 10.57
CA THR A 587 -4.07 21.67 9.37
C THR A 587 -3.84 22.52 8.11
N PRO A 588 -2.92 22.14 7.21
CA PRO A 588 -2.72 22.84 5.95
C PRO A 588 -3.91 22.68 4.99
N GLY A 589 -4.02 23.58 4.00
CA GLY A 589 -5.06 23.56 2.96
C GLY A 589 -4.98 22.37 1.99
N LEU A 590 -3.97 21.52 2.13
CA LEU A 590 -3.85 20.19 1.54
C LEU A 590 -3.20 19.27 2.57
N ILE A 591 -3.70 18.04 2.74
CA ILE A 591 -3.10 17.01 3.59
C ILE A 591 -2.96 15.69 2.84
N ALA A 592 -2.12 14.78 3.35
CA ALA A 592 -1.90 13.46 2.75
C ALA A 592 -3.20 12.61 2.76
N PRO A 593 -3.47 11.78 1.73
CA PRO A 593 -4.65 10.94 1.69
C PRO A 593 -4.69 9.97 2.87
N SER A 594 -5.86 9.72 3.44
CA SER A 594 -6.01 8.82 4.58
C SER A 594 -7.32 8.04 4.50
N ASN A 595 -7.22 6.72 4.43
CA ASN A 595 -8.38 5.83 4.39
C ASN A 595 -8.97 5.66 5.80
N THR A 596 -10.29 5.87 5.93
CA THR A 596 -11.04 5.67 7.18
C THR A 596 -12.02 4.50 7.10
N THR A 597 -12.28 3.97 5.91
CA THR A 597 -13.01 2.71 5.70
C THR A 597 -12.44 2.03 4.47
N ALA A 598 -11.97 0.80 4.63
CA ALA A 598 -11.36 0.03 3.55
C ALA A 598 -12.33 -0.17 2.36
N PRO A 599 -11.82 -0.27 1.12
CA PRO A 599 -12.64 -0.65 -0.03
C PRO A 599 -13.24 -2.05 0.17
N THR A 600 -14.27 -2.38 -0.60
CA THR A 600 -14.90 -3.72 -0.56
C THR A 600 -15.02 -4.32 -1.95
N ILE A 601 -15.02 -5.65 -2.05
CA ILE A 601 -15.31 -6.37 -3.28
C ILE A 601 -16.51 -7.31 -3.09
N ALA A 602 -17.34 -7.40 -4.13
CA ALA A 602 -18.49 -8.29 -4.23
C ALA A 602 -18.52 -8.96 -5.61
N GLY A 603 -19.06 -10.17 -5.69
CA GLY A 603 -19.16 -10.95 -6.93
C GLY A 603 -19.43 -12.43 -6.65
N ALA A 604 -19.63 -13.22 -7.70
CA ALA A 604 -19.80 -14.67 -7.56
C ALA A 604 -18.44 -15.37 -7.38
N ALA A 605 -18.40 -16.39 -6.52
CA ALA A 605 -17.18 -17.09 -6.13
C ALA A 605 -16.71 -18.16 -7.14
N ALA A 606 -16.88 -17.94 -8.45
CA ALA A 606 -16.64 -18.94 -9.50
C ALA A 606 -15.84 -18.37 -10.68
N VAL A 607 -14.99 -19.18 -11.32
CA VAL A 607 -14.20 -18.77 -12.50
C VAL A 607 -15.09 -18.27 -13.63
N GLY A 608 -14.69 -17.17 -14.27
CA GLY A 608 -15.46 -16.46 -15.31
C GLY A 608 -16.43 -15.41 -14.77
N ALA A 609 -16.62 -15.30 -13.45
CA ALA A 609 -17.43 -14.24 -12.85
C ALA A 609 -16.73 -12.86 -12.89
N THR A 610 -17.52 -11.80 -12.80
CA THR A 610 -17.04 -10.44 -12.55
C THR A 610 -17.06 -10.15 -11.04
N LEU A 611 -15.92 -9.70 -10.51
CA LEU A 611 -15.81 -9.06 -9.21
C LEU A 611 -15.87 -7.54 -9.39
N THR A 612 -16.62 -6.87 -8.53
CA THR A 612 -16.78 -5.41 -8.52
C THR A 612 -16.23 -4.85 -7.21
N ALA A 613 -15.35 -3.87 -7.31
CA ALA A 613 -14.79 -3.12 -6.20
C ALA A 613 -15.58 -1.82 -5.95
N THR A 614 -16.00 -1.64 -4.71
CA THR A 614 -16.56 -0.39 -4.19
C THR A 614 -15.44 0.36 -3.46
N GLY A 615 -15.26 1.64 -3.79
CA GLY A 615 -14.25 2.48 -3.16
C GLY A 615 -14.46 2.64 -1.66
N GLY A 616 -13.36 2.76 -0.93
CA GLY A 616 -13.35 3.05 0.50
C GLY A 616 -13.76 4.50 0.81
N VAL A 617 -13.90 4.81 2.09
CA VAL A 617 -14.05 6.18 2.57
C VAL A 617 -12.67 6.74 2.91
N TRP A 618 -12.38 7.94 2.42
CA TRP A 618 -11.12 8.64 2.60
C TRP A 618 -11.37 10.01 3.25
N ALA A 619 -10.68 10.31 4.34
CA ALA A 619 -10.85 11.57 5.09
C ALA A 619 -10.41 12.81 4.28
N THR A 620 -9.47 12.60 3.37
CA THR A 620 -9.13 13.49 2.24
C THR A 620 -8.68 12.61 1.09
N SER A 621 -9.04 13.02 -0.13
CA SER A 621 -8.83 12.21 -1.32
C SER A 621 -7.73 12.74 -2.25
N GLY A 622 -7.21 11.85 -3.08
CA GLY A 622 -6.22 12.11 -4.12
C GLY A 622 -6.67 11.62 -5.50
N ALA A 623 -5.71 11.47 -6.41
CA ALA A 623 -5.91 10.73 -7.64
C ALA A 623 -6.08 9.24 -7.29
N LYS A 624 -7.28 8.69 -7.53
CA LYS A 624 -7.63 7.30 -7.21
C LYS A 624 -7.19 6.35 -8.33
N THR A 625 -6.54 5.27 -7.96
CA THR A 625 -6.11 4.17 -8.83
C THR A 625 -6.47 2.82 -8.20
N TRP A 626 -6.65 1.80 -9.03
CA TRP A 626 -6.94 0.44 -8.58
C TRP A 626 -5.83 -0.53 -9.01
N THR A 627 -5.65 -1.60 -8.25
CA THR A 627 -4.87 -2.78 -8.66
C THR A 627 -5.52 -4.02 -8.06
N TRP A 628 -5.92 -4.97 -8.90
CA TRP A 628 -6.39 -6.27 -8.40
C TRP A 628 -5.19 -7.17 -8.05
N GLN A 629 -5.38 -7.98 -7.02
CA GLN A 629 -4.39 -8.93 -6.54
C GLN A 629 -4.96 -10.34 -6.45
N PHE A 630 -4.12 -11.32 -6.78
CA PHE A 630 -4.41 -12.75 -6.73
C PHE A 630 -3.52 -13.45 -5.70
N SER A 631 -4.00 -14.56 -5.13
CA SER A 631 -3.29 -15.40 -4.17
C SER A 631 -3.77 -16.85 -4.29
N THR A 632 -2.87 -17.82 -4.13
CA THR A 632 -3.23 -19.26 -4.08
C THR A 632 -3.50 -19.76 -2.66
N ASP A 633 -2.91 -19.12 -1.65
CA ASP A 633 -2.92 -19.52 -0.24
C ASP A 633 -3.87 -18.68 0.64
N GLY A 634 -4.35 -17.54 0.13
CA GLY A 634 -5.16 -16.55 0.84
C GLY A 634 -4.36 -15.56 1.69
N VAL A 635 -3.02 -15.66 1.67
CA VAL A 635 -2.08 -14.92 2.53
C VAL A 635 -1.09 -14.10 1.69
N THR A 636 -0.48 -14.73 0.69
CA THR A 636 0.52 -14.17 -0.21
C THR A 636 -0.14 -13.64 -1.48
N TYR A 637 -0.16 -12.32 -1.68
CA TYR A 637 -0.86 -11.68 -2.81
C TYR A 637 0.11 -11.05 -3.83
N THR A 638 -0.11 -11.33 -5.11
CA THR A 638 0.61 -10.75 -6.25
C THR A 638 -0.29 -9.83 -7.06
N ASN A 639 0.26 -8.76 -7.62
CA ASN A 639 -0.48 -7.84 -8.50
C ASN A 639 -0.85 -8.53 -9.82
N ILE A 640 -2.08 -8.34 -10.27
CA ILE A 640 -2.55 -8.78 -11.58
C ILE A 640 -2.23 -7.67 -12.58
N SER A 641 -1.33 -7.93 -13.52
CA SER A 641 -0.89 -6.96 -14.52
C SER A 641 -2.07 -6.34 -15.29
N ASN A 642 -2.04 -5.02 -15.44
CA ASN A 642 -3.05 -4.21 -16.14
C ASN A 642 -4.49 -4.26 -15.57
N ALA A 643 -4.73 -4.93 -14.44
CA ALA A 643 -6.05 -4.95 -13.79
C ALA A 643 -6.26 -3.69 -12.93
N THR A 644 -6.52 -2.55 -13.59
CA THR A 644 -6.64 -1.21 -12.97
C THR A 644 -8.06 -0.61 -13.02
N SER A 645 -9.06 -1.41 -13.43
CA SER A 645 -10.49 -1.05 -13.36
C SER A 645 -11.06 -1.34 -11.97
N SER A 646 -12.17 -0.68 -11.60
CA SER A 646 -13.00 -1.06 -10.44
C SER A 646 -13.76 -2.38 -10.64
N THR A 647 -13.67 -3.00 -11.80
CA THR A 647 -14.21 -4.34 -12.11
C THR A 647 -13.12 -5.25 -12.66
N TYR A 648 -13.21 -6.55 -12.35
CA TYR A 648 -12.27 -7.55 -12.86
C TYR A 648 -12.98 -8.90 -13.10
N VAL A 649 -12.71 -9.55 -14.23
CA VAL A 649 -13.23 -10.89 -14.54
C VAL A 649 -12.20 -11.93 -14.08
N ASN A 650 -12.57 -12.79 -13.14
CA ASN A 650 -11.61 -13.69 -12.50
C ASN A 650 -11.35 -14.97 -13.30
N THR A 651 -10.07 -15.24 -13.59
CA THR A 651 -9.64 -16.23 -14.61
C THR A 651 -9.32 -17.63 -14.07
N GLN A 652 -9.17 -17.82 -12.76
CA GLN A 652 -8.74 -19.09 -12.15
C GLN A 652 -9.18 -19.20 -10.68
N ALA A 653 -9.20 -20.41 -10.10
CA ALA A 653 -9.40 -20.59 -8.67
C ALA A 653 -8.31 -19.93 -7.81
N GLY A 654 -8.70 -19.48 -6.62
CA GLY A 654 -7.82 -18.86 -5.63
C GLY A 654 -8.51 -17.71 -4.89
N TYR A 655 -7.72 -16.82 -4.32
CA TYR A 655 -8.18 -15.71 -3.50
C TYR A 655 -7.90 -14.38 -4.21
N TYR A 656 -8.93 -13.55 -4.33
CA TYR A 656 -8.86 -12.24 -4.96
C TYR A 656 -9.15 -11.13 -3.94
N ARG A 657 -8.44 -10.01 -4.09
CA ARG A 657 -8.75 -8.73 -3.42
C ARG A 657 -8.43 -7.56 -4.36
N ALA A 658 -9.09 -6.43 -4.15
CA ALA A 658 -8.71 -5.16 -4.78
C ALA A 658 -7.84 -4.34 -3.82
N VAL A 659 -6.91 -3.58 -4.37
CA VAL A 659 -6.19 -2.52 -3.66
C VAL A 659 -6.60 -1.20 -4.29
N GLU A 660 -7.13 -0.31 -3.47
CA GLU A 660 -7.40 1.08 -3.81
C GLU A 660 -6.22 1.93 -3.37
N THR A 661 -5.65 2.72 -4.27
CA THR A 661 -4.49 3.58 -3.99
C THR A 661 -4.83 5.02 -4.36
N GLU A 662 -4.72 5.92 -3.39
CA GLU A 662 -4.90 7.36 -3.60
C GLU A 662 -3.59 8.12 -3.38
N SER A 663 -3.29 9.03 -4.30
CA SER A 663 -2.08 9.84 -4.27
C SER A 663 -2.35 11.33 -4.42
N ASN A 664 -1.60 12.15 -3.69
CA ASN A 664 -1.52 13.59 -3.93
C ASN A 664 -0.09 14.10 -3.71
N LEU A 665 0.11 15.42 -3.68
CA LEU A 665 1.43 16.06 -3.60
C LEU A 665 2.23 15.70 -2.35
N LEU A 666 1.58 15.20 -1.29
CA LEU A 666 2.15 14.94 0.03
C LEU A 666 2.38 13.45 0.33
N SER A 667 1.58 12.55 -0.25
CA SER A 667 1.75 11.10 -0.07
C SER A 667 0.94 10.27 -1.07
N THR A 668 1.29 8.99 -1.16
CA THR A 668 0.50 7.93 -1.78
C THR A 668 0.17 6.91 -0.70
N VAL A 669 -1.11 6.54 -0.56
CA VAL A 669 -1.60 5.61 0.45
C VAL A 669 -2.51 4.56 -0.19
N SER A 670 -2.39 3.31 0.23
CA SER A 670 -3.10 2.16 -0.32
C SER A 670 -3.93 1.45 0.74
N ALA A 671 -5.16 1.06 0.40
CA ALA A 671 -6.05 0.26 1.24
C ALA A 671 -6.48 -1.02 0.49
N ALA A 672 -6.37 -2.18 1.15
CA ALA A 672 -6.79 -3.46 0.59
C ALA A 672 -8.22 -3.80 0.98
N SER A 673 -8.97 -4.47 0.09
CA SER A 673 -10.34 -4.88 0.34
C SER A 673 -10.46 -6.15 1.19
N ASN A 674 -11.71 -6.52 1.52
CA ASN A 674 -12.03 -7.92 1.85
C ASN A 674 -11.58 -8.88 0.74
N VAL A 675 -11.49 -10.16 1.08
CA VAL A 675 -11.07 -11.24 0.16
C VAL A 675 -12.29 -12.00 -0.33
N ILE A 676 -12.30 -12.42 -1.60
CA ILE A 676 -13.20 -13.42 -2.16
C ILE A 676 -12.37 -14.64 -2.59
N ARG A 677 -12.74 -15.82 -2.08
CA ARG A 677 -12.19 -17.10 -2.55
C ARG A 677 -13.02 -17.61 -3.72
N VAL A 678 -12.48 -17.49 -4.93
CA VAL A 678 -13.00 -18.11 -6.15
C VAL A 678 -12.64 -19.59 -6.16
N ILE A 679 -13.59 -20.43 -6.54
CA ILE A 679 -13.36 -21.85 -6.85
C ILE A 679 -13.52 -22.10 -8.35
N ASP A 680 -12.83 -23.12 -8.86
CA ASP A 680 -13.12 -23.62 -10.20
C ASP A 680 -14.54 -24.21 -10.21
N PRO A 681 -15.35 -23.95 -11.26
CA PRO A 681 -16.55 -24.74 -11.49
C PRO A 681 -16.09 -26.17 -11.80
N VAL A 682 -16.25 -27.09 -10.84
CA VAL A 682 -15.79 -28.48 -10.98
C VAL A 682 -16.74 -29.25 -11.89
N ILE A 683 -16.61 -29.02 -13.19
CA ILE A 683 -17.29 -29.76 -14.25
C ILE A 683 -16.63 -31.14 -14.33
N VAL A 684 -17.28 -32.16 -13.76
CA VAL A 684 -16.73 -33.51 -13.75
C VAL A 684 -17.03 -34.18 -15.08
N ASP A 685 -16.00 -34.55 -15.83
CA ASP A 685 -16.14 -35.58 -16.85
C ASP A 685 -16.45 -36.91 -16.15
N CYS A 686 -17.52 -37.58 -16.56
CA CYS A 686 -17.94 -38.84 -15.97
C CYS A 686 -17.41 -40.02 -16.77
N THR A 687 -17.13 -41.13 -16.08
CA THR A 687 -16.90 -42.42 -16.76
C THR A 687 -18.16 -42.80 -17.53
N PRO A 688 -18.11 -42.98 -18.87
CA PRO A 688 -19.29 -43.37 -19.63
C PRO A 688 -19.72 -44.78 -19.27
N THR A 689 -21.02 -44.99 -19.03
CA THR A 689 -21.56 -46.34 -18.84
C THR A 689 -21.54 -47.08 -20.17
N ALA A 690 -20.69 -48.11 -20.27
CA ALA A 690 -20.56 -48.93 -21.46
C ALA A 690 -21.92 -49.49 -21.91
N GLY A 691 -22.25 -49.31 -23.19
CA GLY A 691 -23.55 -49.69 -23.76
C GLY A 691 -24.69 -48.68 -23.56
N VAL A 692 -24.44 -47.52 -22.92
CA VAL A 692 -25.46 -46.46 -22.74
C VAL A 692 -25.05 -45.15 -23.41
N PHE A 693 -23.84 -44.65 -23.15
CA PHE A 693 -23.32 -43.40 -23.74
C PHE A 693 -21.84 -43.53 -24.08
N THR A 694 -21.38 -42.89 -25.17
CA THR A 694 -19.97 -42.89 -25.59
C THR A 694 -19.14 -41.82 -24.90
N ASN A 695 -19.75 -40.66 -24.61
CA ASN A 695 -19.17 -39.51 -23.92
C ASN A 695 -20.19 -38.99 -22.91
N CYS A 696 -19.78 -38.43 -21.76
CA CYS A 696 -20.72 -37.81 -20.81
C CYS A 696 -20.09 -36.69 -19.98
N LYS A 697 -20.92 -35.74 -19.53
CA LYS A 697 -20.54 -34.56 -18.74
C LYS A 697 -21.45 -34.45 -17.51
N ARG A 698 -20.90 -34.21 -16.32
CA ARG A 698 -21.67 -34.11 -15.06
C ARG A 698 -21.57 -32.70 -14.47
N PHE A 699 -22.74 -32.16 -14.14
CA PHE A 699 -22.91 -30.89 -13.41
C PHE A 699 -23.41 -31.20 -12.00
N ASN A 700 -22.81 -30.57 -10.99
CA ASN A 700 -23.26 -30.63 -9.59
C ASN A 700 -23.73 -29.23 -9.13
N TYR A 701 -24.26 -29.12 -7.91
CA TYR A 701 -24.63 -27.82 -7.34
C TYR A 701 -23.40 -27.05 -6.81
N TYR A 702 -23.23 -25.81 -7.30
CA TYR A 702 -22.15 -24.90 -6.89
C TYR A 702 -22.62 -23.48 -6.49
N GLY A 703 -23.91 -23.30 -6.20
CA GLY A 703 -24.47 -22.01 -5.74
C GLY A 703 -24.86 -21.02 -6.84
N ALA A 704 -24.55 -21.31 -8.10
CA ALA A 704 -24.92 -20.52 -9.27
C ALA A 704 -25.32 -21.43 -10.44
N ALA A 705 -25.89 -20.84 -11.49
CA ALA A 705 -26.16 -21.55 -12.73
C ALA A 705 -24.84 -21.82 -13.49
N GLN A 706 -24.83 -22.89 -14.27
CA GLN A 706 -23.69 -23.33 -15.08
C GLN A 706 -24.06 -23.28 -16.56
N THR A 707 -23.07 -23.36 -17.44
CA THR A 707 -23.28 -23.34 -18.89
C THR A 707 -22.79 -24.64 -19.50
N PHE A 708 -23.58 -25.21 -20.42
CA PHE A 708 -23.17 -26.27 -21.32
C PHE A 708 -23.23 -25.76 -22.76
N THR A 709 -22.15 -25.90 -23.51
CA THR A 709 -22.14 -25.66 -24.96
C THR A 709 -21.95 -26.99 -25.66
N ALA A 710 -22.83 -27.32 -26.61
CA ALA A 710 -22.70 -28.49 -27.45
C ALA A 710 -21.39 -28.43 -28.26
N PRO A 711 -20.56 -29.50 -28.24
CA PRO A 711 -19.33 -29.59 -29.03
C PRO A 711 -19.52 -29.18 -30.51
N SER A 712 -18.52 -28.47 -31.06
CA SER A 712 -18.56 -27.90 -32.41
C SER A 712 -18.58 -28.93 -33.54
N ASP A 713 -18.28 -30.19 -33.22
CA ASP A 713 -18.26 -31.35 -34.11
C ASP A 713 -19.58 -32.15 -34.11
N LEU A 714 -20.61 -31.73 -33.35
CA LEU A 714 -21.98 -32.24 -33.48
C LEU A 714 -22.73 -31.54 -34.62
N PRO A 715 -23.13 -32.24 -35.70
CA PRO A 715 -24.00 -31.67 -36.73
C PRO A 715 -25.36 -31.21 -36.19
N ILE A 716 -25.93 -30.18 -36.81
CA ILE A 716 -27.33 -29.79 -36.57
C ILE A 716 -28.25 -30.98 -36.89
N GLY A 717 -29.22 -31.25 -36.00
CA GLY A 717 -30.05 -32.44 -36.03
C GLY A 717 -29.51 -33.64 -35.24
N SER A 718 -28.27 -33.58 -34.74
CA SER A 718 -27.74 -34.58 -33.79
C SER A 718 -28.49 -34.51 -32.46
N THR A 719 -28.42 -35.58 -31.67
CA THR A 719 -29.05 -35.61 -30.34
C THR A 719 -28.06 -35.99 -29.24
N PHE A 720 -28.30 -35.47 -28.03
CA PHE A 720 -27.67 -35.93 -26.81
C PHE A 720 -28.73 -36.27 -25.76
N THR A 721 -28.37 -37.10 -24.78
CA THR A 721 -29.26 -37.46 -23.67
C THR A 721 -28.87 -36.67 -22.43
N VAL A 722 -29.85 -36.16 -21.71
CA VAL A 722 -29.68 -35.50 -20.41
C VAL A 722 -30.48 -36.25 -19.36
N GLU A 723 -29.85 -36.45 -18.21
CA GLU A 723 -30.41 -37.06 -17.01
C GLU A 723 -30.32 -36.06 -15.86
N VAL A 724 -31.46 -35.80 -15.22
CA VAL A 724 -31.64 -34.69 -14.28
C VAL A 724 -32.24 -35.23 -12.98
N TRP A 725 -31.61 -34.89 -11.86
CA TRP A 725 -32.12 -35.17 -10.52
C TRP A 725 -32.43 -33.85 -9.82
N GLY A 726 -33.68 -33.68 -9.39
CA GLY A 726 -34.06 -32.60 -8.48
C GLY A 726 -33.44 -32.84 -7.10
N ALA A 727 -33.35 -31.81 -6.27
CA ALA A 727 -32.75 -31.95 -4.95
C ALA A 727 -33.75 -32.48 -3.92
N GLY A 728 -33.28 -33.31 -2.97
CA GLY A 728 -34.09 -33.72 -1.82
C GLY A 728 -34.36 -32.53 -0.88
N GLY A 729 -35.52 -32.52 -0.24
CA GLY A 729 -35.86 -31.55 0.80
C GLY A 729 -35.24 -31.88 2.16
N GLY A 730 -35.21 -30.89 3.06
CA GLY A 730 -34.60 -31.03 4.38
C GLY A 730 -35.40 -31.99 5.26
N GLY A 731 -34.70 -32.93 5.90
CA GLY A 731 -35.26 -33.73 7.00
C GLY A 731 -35.19 -32.99 8.34
N VAL A 732 -35.87 -33.52 9.35
CA VAL A 732 -35.67 -33.07 10.74
C VAL A 732 -34.25 -33.44 11.20
N CYS A 733 -33.56 -32.56 11.92
CA CYS A 733 -32.24 -32.87 12.48
C CYS A 733 -32.26 -32.95 14.02
N CYS A 734 -31.44 -33.87 14.54
CA CYS A 734 -31.45 -34.36 15.92
C CYS A 734 -32.78 -35.07 16.26
N ASN A 735 -32.73 -36.40 16.40
CA ASN A 735 -33.89 -37.24 16.76
C ASN A 735 -34.36 -36.89 18.18
N TYR A 736 -35.26 -35.92 18.28
CA TYR A 736 -35.88 -35.47 19.53
C TYR A 736 -37.17 -36.26 19.81
N PHE A 737 -37.77 -36.78 18.75
CA PHE A 737 -38.95 -37.65 18.78
C PHE A 737 -38.69 -38.94 18.00
N ALA A 738 -39.32 -40.04 18.43
CA ALA A 738 -39.21 -41.35 17.77
C ALA A 738 -39.85 -41.40 16.36
N SER A 739 -40.49 -40.31 15.91
CA SER A 739 -41.15 -40.16 14.62
C SER A 739 -40.51 -39.12 13.69
N ASP A 740 -39.34 -38.57 14.04
CA ASP A 740 -38.59 -37.64 13.20
C ASP A 740 -38.17 -38.29 11.86
N ARG A 741 -38.36 -37.58 10.75
CA ARG A 741 -38.28 -38.14 9.38
C ARG A 741 -37.43 -37.28 8.44
N GLY A 742 -36.94 -37.93 7.38
CA GLY A 742 -36.31 -37.27 6.24
C GLY A 742 -37.31 -36.43 5.43
N GLY A 743 -36.78 -35.46 4.67
CA GLY A 743 -37.56 -34.73 3.67
C GLY A 743 -37.86 -35.59 2.44
N GLY A 744 -38.65 -35.05 1.53
CA GLY A 744 -38.97 -35.73 0.27
C GLY A 744 -37.73 -35.90 -0.60
N ALA A 745 -37.57 -37.07 -1.22
CA ALA A 745 -36.55 -37.27 -2.25
C ALA A 745 -36.79 -36.33 -3.46
N GLY A 746 -35.74 -35.97 -4.19
CA GLY A 746 -35.89 -35.25 -5.46
C GLY A 746 -36.40 -36.16 -6.59
N GLY A 747 -37.04 -35.57 -7.59
CA GLY A 747 -37.49 -36.28 -8.79
C GLY A 747 -36.35 -36.61 -9.75
N TYR A 748 -36.64 -37.48 -10.73
CA TYR A 748 -35.71 -37.86 -11.80
C TYR A 748 -36.38 -37.70 -13.16
N VAL A 749 -35.67 -37.09 -14.13
CA VAL A 749 -36.12 -36.99 -15.53
C VAL A 749 -34.97 -37.33 -16.47
N LYS A 750 -35.28 -38.11 -17.51
CA LYS A 750 -34.40 -38.41 -18.64
C LYS A 750 -35.04 -37.89 -19.92
N SER A 751 -34.29 -37.12 -20.70
CA SER A 751 -34.74 -36.59 -21.99
C SER A 751 -33.66 -36.66 -23.05
N THR A 752 -34.08 -36.62 -24.31
CA THR A 752 -33.23 -36.51 -25.50
C THR A 752 -33.40 -35.11 -26.06
N VAL A 753 -32.30 -34.41 -26.29
CA VAL A 753 -32.26 -33.02 -26.77
C VAL A 753 -31.62 -33.02 -28.15
N THR A 754 -32.25 -32.35 -29.11
CA THR A 754 -31.73 -32.17 -30.48
C THR A 754 -30.94 -30.87 -30.56
N VAL A 755 -29.76 -30.92 -31.17
CA VAL A 755 -28.91 -29.76 -31.46
C VAL A 755 -29.49 -28.99 -32.65
N LEU A 756 -29.89 -27.74 -32.44
CA LEU A 756 -30.52 -26.88 -33.46
C LEU A 756 -29.52 -25.96 -34.16
N GLN A 757 -28.34 -25.75 -33.58
CA GLN A 757 -27.27 -24.89 -34.11
C GLN A 757 -25.88 -25.38 -33.66
N VAL A 758 -24.84 -25.09 -34.44
CA VAL A 758 -23.45 -25.38 -34.04
C VAL A 758 -23.08 -24.51 -32.83
N ASN A 759 -22.39 -25.08 -31.83
CA ASN A 759 -22.10 -24.45 -30.54
C ASN A 759 -23.36 -24.00 -29.77
N GLU A 760 -24.48 -24.73 -29.90
CA GLU A 760 -25.69 -24.45 -29.13
C GLU A 760 -25.40 -24.43 -27.63
N THR A 761 -25.87 -23.38 -26.96
CA THR A 761 -25.55 -23.12 -25.56
C THR A 761 -26.79 -23.19 -24.69
N PHE A 762 -26.65 -23.90 -23.59
CA PHE A 762 -27.70 -24.22 -22.62
C PHE A 762 -27.30 -23.76 -21.22
N ASN A 763 -28.26 -23.18 -20.51
CA ASN A 763 -28.15 -22.83 -19.10
C ASN A 763 -28.56 -24.03 -18.24
N VAL A 764 -27.72 -24.38 -17.26
CA VAL A 764 -27.83 -25.57 -16.41
C VAL A 764 -28.06 -25.11 -14.97
N VAL A 765 -29.24 -25.42 -14.43
CA VAL A 765 -29.57 -25.21 -13.02
C VAL A 765 -29.48 -26.56 -12.31
N VAL A 766 -28.75 -26.62 -11.20
CA VAL A 766 -28.73 -27.79 -10.31
C VAL A 766 -29.24 -27.34 -8.94
N GLY A 767 -30.24 -28.02 -8.40
CA GLY A 767 -30.90 -27.62 -7.16
C GLY A 767 -30.02 -27.78 -5.93
N LYS A 768 -30.11 -26.83 -4.99
CA LYS A 768 -29.62 -27.03 -3.61
C LYS A 768 -30.58 -27.97 -2.89
N ARG A 769 -30.05 -28.93 -2.13
CA ARG A 769 -30.85 -29.68 -1.14
C ARG A 769 -31.54 -28.73 -0.16
N GLY A 770 -32.72 -29.12 0.30
CA GLY A 770 -33.30 -28.49 1.48
C GLY A 770 -32.46 -28.81 2.72
N GLU A 771 -32.42 -27.87 3.66
CA GLU A 771 -31.70 -28.02 4.92
C GLU A 771 -32.69 -28.13 6.08
N ALA A 772 -32.28 -28.80 7.15
CA ALA A 772 -33.07 -28.89 8.37
C ALA A 772 -33.19 -27.51 9.03
N ARG A 773 -34.38 -27.16 9.56
CA ARG A 773 -34.63 -25.92 10.31
C ARG A 773 -34.34 -24.62 9.53
N ASP A 774 -34.47 -24.68 8.21
CA ASP A 774 -34.13 -23.60 7.28
C ASP A 774 -35.36 -22.79 6.84
N ALA A 775 -35.48 -21.58 7.37
CA ALA A 775 -36.53 -20.61 7.01
C ALA A 775 -36.17 -19.73 5.78
N THR A 776 -35.17 -20.13 4.99
CA THR A 776 -34.77 -19.49 3.73
C THR A 776 -35.12 -20.35 2.51
N ASN A 777 -35.22 -19.74 1.33
CA ASN A 777 -35.49 -20.47 0.10
C ASN A 777 -34.20 -21.14 -0.41
N SER A 778 -34.27 -22.40 -0.81
CA SER A 778 -33.15 -23.12 -1.42
C SER A 778 -32.92 -22.68 -2.86
N TYR A 779 -31.65 -22.57 -3.29
CA TYR A 779 -31.32 -22.34 -4.70
C TYR A 779 -31.92 -23.45 -5.59
N GLY A 780 -32.44 -23.08 -6.76
CA GLY A 780 -33.40 -23.89 -7.52
C GLY A 780 -34.85 -23.74 -7.03
N GLY A 781 -35.15 -22.69 -6.26
CA GLY A 781 -36.51 -22.34 -5.84
C GLY A 781 -37.16 -23.33 -4.87
N GLY A 782 -36.40 -23.94 -3.95
CA GLY A 782 -37.03 -24.63 -2.82
C GLY A 782 -37.67 -23.62 -1.87
N GLY A 783 -38.83 -23.94 -1.31
CA GLY A 783 -39.55 -23.08 -0.37
C GLY A 783 -38.95 -23.10 1.04
N ALA A 784 -38.98 -21.95 1.71
CA ALA A 784 -38.61 -21.83 3.12
C ALA A 784 -39.48 -22.71 4.04
N GLY A 785 -38.88 -23.28 5.09
CA GLY A 785 -39.59 -23.82 6.22
C GLY A 785 -40.22 -22.73 7.11
N GLY A 786 -41.17 -23.13 7.95
CA GLY A 786 -41.87 -22.24 8.86
C GLY A 786 -41.04 -21.87 10.10
N PRO A 787 -40.90 -20.57 10.45
CA PRO A 787 -40.18 -20.15 11.65
C PRO A 787 -40.92 -20.48 12.97
N SER A 788 -40.16 -20.60 14.06
CA SER A 788 -40.64 -20.72 15.45
C SER A 788 -39.84 -19.77 16.35
N LEU A 789 -40.46 -19.21 17.40
CA LEU A 789 -39.82 -18.22 18.29
C LEU A 789 -39.05 -18.82 19.49
N THR A 790 -39.44 -19.98 20.02
CA THR A 790 -38.80 -20.51 21.24
C THR A 790 -37.42 -21.10 21.00
N SER A 791 -37.18 -21.62 19.79
CA SER A 791 -35.86 -22.05 19.36
C SER A 791 -35.83 -22.23 17.85
N SER A 792 -34.65 -22.11 17.25
CA SER A 792 -34.41 -22.62 15.90
C SER A 792 -34.58 -24.14 15.80
N ALA A 793 -34.63 -24.87 16.94
CA ALA A 793 -34.78 -26.32 16.96
C ALA A 793 -36.16 -26.82 16.49
N SER A 794 -37.18 -25.95 16.54
CA SER A 794 -38.55 -26.26 16.11
C SER A 794 -38.93 -25.62 14.76
N THR A 795 -38.00 -24.93 14.08
CA THR A 795 -38.21 -24.39 12.73
C THR A 795 -38.41 -25.53 11.72
N GLY A 796 -39.34 -25.37 10.78
CA GLY A 796 -39.56 -26.31 9.69
C GLY A 796 -38.38 -26.37 8.72
N SER A 797 -38.25 -27.45 7.95
CA SER A 797 -37.15 -27.65 7.02
C SER A 797 -37.46 -27.07 5.63
N SER A 798 -36.45 -26.58 4.91
CA SER A 798 -36.66 -26.04 3.55
C SER A 798 -36.87 -27.15 2.52
N GLY A 799 -37.59 -26.82 1.45
CA GLY A 799 -37.70 -27.68 0.27
C GLY A 799 -36.39 -27.74 -0.52
N GLY A 800 -36.21 -28.82 -1.27
CA GLY A 800 -35.15 -28.94 -2.26
C GLY A 800 -35.45 -28.11 -3.51
N GLY A 801 -34.42 -27.59 -4.15
CA GLY A 801 -34.54 -26.92 -5.43
C GLY A 801 -34.77 -27.87 -6.60
N MET A 802 -35.36 -27.35 -7.67
CA MET A 802 -35.40 -28.01 -8.97
C MET A 802 -33.99 -28.10 -9.57
N SER A 803 -33.80 -29.07 -10.47
CA SER A 803 -32.67 -29.07 -11.41
C SER A 803 -33.23 -29.08 -12.84
N GLY A 804 -32.54 -28.48 -13.81
CA GLY A 804 -33.02 -28.43 -15.19
C GLY A 804 -32.05 -27.84 -16.20
N LEU A 805 -32.31 -28.15 -17.47
CA LEU A 805 -31.65 -27.61 -18.64
C LEU A 805 -32.57 -26.60 -19.32
N PHE A 806 -32.02 -25.48 -19.77
CA PHE A 806 -32.74 -24.39 -20.43
C PHE A 806 -31.98 -23.96 -21.70
N ALA A 807 -32.70 -23.62 -22.76
CA ALA A 807 -32.10 -23.21 -24.04
C ALA A 807 -31.69 -21.73 -24.02
N GLY A 808 -30.44 -21.44 -24.39
CA GLY A 808 -29.83 -20.12 -24.25
C GLY A 808 -29.24 -19.89 -22.85
N SER A 809 -29.10 -18.63 -22.44
CA SER A 809 -28.35 -18.19 -21.26
C SER A 809 -29.20 -17.88 -20.01
N SER A 810 -30.47 -18.29 -19.98
CA SER A 810 -31.41 -17.95 -18.90
C SER A 810 -32.36 -19.11 -18.55
N THR A 811 -33.29 -18.91 -17.62
CA THR A 811 -34.33 -19.88 -17.26
C THR A 811 -35.67 -19.66 -17.97
N THR A 812 -35.73 -18.85 -19.04
CA THR A 812 -37.00 -18.56 -19.75
C THR A 812 -37.48 -19.72 -20.63
N ASN A 813 -36.55 -20.51 -21.18
CA ASN A 813 -36.83 -21.54 -22.18
C ASN A 813 -36.48 -22.93 -21.62
N PRO A 814 -37.34 -23.57 -20.81
CA PRO A 814 -37.05 -24.88 -20.24
C PRO A 814 -36.98 -25.96 -21.33
N VAL A 815 -36.01 -26.87 -21.22
CA VAL A 815 -35.86 -28.06 -22.07
C VAL A 815 -36.18 -29.33 -21.29
N VAL A 816 -35.79 -29.38 -20.01
CA VAL A 816 -36.13 -30.47 -19.09
C VAL A 816 -35.91 -30.02 -17.65
N ILE A 817 -36.82 -30.35 -16.73
CA ILE A 817 -36.74 -30.02 -15.30
C ILE A 817 -37.14 -31.24 -14.48
N ALA A 818 -36.38 -31.56 -13.43
CA ALA A 818 -36.79 -32.48 -12.37
C ALA A 818 -37.13 -31.69 -11.09
N GLY A 819 -38.29 -31.98 -10.50
CA GLY A 819 -38.77 -31.30 -9.29
C GLY A 819 -37.95 -31.67 -8.04
N GLY A 820 -37.76 -30.71 -7.15
CA GLY A 820 -37.23 -30.93 -5.81
C GLY A 820 -38.30 -31.47 -4.85
N GLY A 821 -37.85 -32.18 -3.81
CA GLY A 821 -38.73 -32.68 -2.75
C GLY A 821 -39.06 -31.61 -1.70
N GLY A 822 -40.20 -31.75 -1.03
CA GLY A 822 -40.57 -30.90 0.10
C GLY A 822 -39.73 -31.16 1.35
N GLY A 823 -39.65 -30.18 2.25
CA GLY A 823 -39.03 -30.30 3.56
C GLY A 823 -39.98 -30.90 4.61
N ALA A 824 -39.41 -31.50 5.65
CA ALA A 824 -40.12 -32.06 6.80
C ALA A 824 -40.36 -31.04 7.92
N SER A 825 -41.33 -31.34 8.80
CA SER A 825 -41.57 -30.65 10.07
C SER A 825 -41.20 -31.57 11.25
N ALA A 826 -40.80 -30.98 12.39
CA ALA A 826 -40.29 -31.71 13.56
C ALA A 826 -41.40 -32.39 14.37
N GLY A 827 -41.17 -33.60 14.91
CA GLY A 827 -42.17 -34.32 15.71
C GLY A 827 -43.39 -34.83 14.94
N ILE A 828 -43.33 -34.89 13.61
CA ILE A 828 -44.43 -35.22 12.72
C ILE A 828 -44.94 -36.67 12.88
N ASN A 829 -46.24 -36.89 12.64
CA ASN A 829 -46.88 -38.21 12.71
C ASN A 829 -46.84 -38.97 11.36
N THR A 830 -47.68 -40.00 11.20
CA THR A 830 -47.74 -40.88 10.02
C THR A 830 -48.42 -40.27 8.78
N ASP A 831 -49.08 -39.12 8.91
CA ASP A 831 -50.07 -38.68 7.91
C ASP A 831 -49.65 -37.39 7.20
N GLY A 832 -48.49 -36.83 7.57
CA GLY A 832 -48.04 -35.50 7.16
C GLY A 832 -46.81 -35.43 6.23
N PHE A 833 -46.39 -36.53 5.62
CA PHE A 833 -45.04 -36.64 5.02
C PHE A 833 -44.69 -35.60 3.94
N ALA A 834 -43.43 -35.20 3.94
CA ALA A 834 -42.86 -34.36 2.91
C ALA A 834 -42.92 -35.05 1.53
N GLY A 835 -43.47 -34.35 0.53
CA GLY A 835 -43.68 -34.89 -0.80
C GLY A 835 -42.40 -35.03 -1.62
N GLY A 836 -42.20 -36.17 -2.28
CA GLY A 836 -41.11 -36.35 -3.23
C GLY A 836 -41.26 -35.47 -4.47
N GLY A 837 -40.16 -35.05 -5.09
CA GLY A 837 -40.15 -34.27 -6.31
C GLY A 837 -40.65 -35.04 -7.53
N GLY A 838 -41.31 -34.35 -8.45
CA GLY A 838 -41.85 -34.91 -9.68
C GLY A 838 -40.75 -35.24 -10.69
N GLY A 839 -40.90 -36.38 -11.36
CA GLY A 839 -40.22 -36.68 -12.61
C GLY A 839 -40.90 -35.92 -13.76
N VAL A 840 -41.38 -36.61 -14.78
CA VAL A 840 -42.28 -35.97 -15.76
C VAL A 840 -43.66 -35.81 -15.12
N GLY A 841 -44.11 -34.57 -14.89
CA GLY A 841 -45.40 -34.25 -14.29
C GLY A 841 -45.35 -33.98 -12.78
N SER A 842 -46.48 -34.20 -12.10
CA SER A 842 -46.71 -33.78 -10.72
C SER A 842 -45.72 -34.34 -9.70
N GLY A 843 -45.48 -33.58 -8.63
CA GLY A 843 -44.78 -34.05 -7.44
C GLY A 843 -45.63 -35.01 -6.59
N GLY A 844 -45.00 -35.56 -5.55
CA GLY A 844 -45.66 -36.27 -4.45
C GLY A 844 -46.18 -35.31 -3.37
N GLN A 845 -47.07 -35.84 -2.52
CA GLN A 845 -47.71 -35.13 -1.40
C GLN A 845 -48.20 -36.13 -0.35
N ALA A 846 -48.40 -35.70 0.89
CA ALA A 846 -49.10 -36.49 1.89
C ALA A 846 -50.59 -36.67 1.55
N THR A 847 -51.26 -37.60 2.21
CA THR A 847 -52.72 -37.78 2.10
C THR A 847 -53.48 -36.57 2.64
N ASN A 848 -53.12 -36.08 3.82
CA ASN A 848 -53.85 -35.07 4.57
C ASN A 848 -53.64 -33.63 4.03
N ALA A 849 -54.73 -32.99 3.56
CA ALA A 849 -54.74 -31.61 3.04
C ALA A 849 -54.67 -30.53 4.13
N ALA A 850 -55.14 -30.83 5.34
CA ALA A 850 -55.19 -29.87 6.44
C ALA A 850 -53.77 -29.52 6.91
N THR A 851 -52.91 -30.54 7.00
CA THR A 851 -51.58 -30.46 7.60
C THR A 851 -50.48 -30.22 6.56
N SER A 852 -50.59 -30.79 5.36
CA SER A 852 -49.44 -30.90 4.45
C SER A 852 -49.62 -30.14 3.15
N GLY A 853 -48.51 -29.60 2.63
CA GLY A 853 -48.48 -28.95 1.33
C GLY A 853 -48.81 -29.92 0.20
N ARG A 854 -49.60 -29.46 -0.78
CA ARG A 854 -49.94 -30.25 -1.96
C ARG A 854 -48.83 -30.19 -3.01
N ALA A 855 -48.80 -31.19 -3.88
CA ALA A 855 -47.82 -31.29 -4.96
C ALA A 855 -47.98 -30.17 -6.00
N GLY A 856 -46.86 -29.70 -6.56
CA GLY A 856 -46.89 -28.97 -7.82
C GLY A 856 -47.36 -29.91 -8.94
N THR A 857 -48.13 -29.39 -9.88
CA THR A 857 -48.66 -30.13 -11.03
C THR A 857 -47.99 -29.70 -12.33
N SER A 858 -48.35 -30.30 -13.47
CA SER A 858 -47.86 -29.86 -14.78
C SER A 858 -48.36 -28.46 -15.22
N VAL A 859 -49.37 -27.89 -14.53
CA VAL A 859 -50.08 -26.66 -14.94
C VAL A 859 -50.29 -25.64 -13.80
N SER A 860 -49.97 -25.99 -12.56
CA SER A 860 -50.22 -25.15 -11.39
C SER A 860 -49.32 -25.49 -10.21
N GLY A 861 -49.03 -24.48 -9.38
CA GLY A 861 -48.35 -24.67 -8.10
C GLY A 861 -49.20 -25.41 -7.08
N GLY A 862 -48.54 -26.17 -6.21
CA GLY A 862 -49.21 -26.93 -5.16
C GLY A 862 -49.83 -26.02 -4.12
N ALA A 863 -51.08 -26.29 -3.74
CA ALA A 863 -51.78 -25.56 -2.69
C ALA A 863 -51.08 -25.70 -1.33
N ALA A 864 -51.13 -24.64 -0.52
CA ALA A 864 -50.72 -24.69 0.89
C ALA A 864 -51.62 -25.63 1.71
N ALA A 865 -51.11 -26.07 2.86
CA ALA A 865 -51.92 -26.72 3.89
C ALA A 865 -53.06 -25.81 4.39
N THR A 866 -54.25 -26.38 4.63
CA THR A 866 -55.47 -25.57 4.80
C THR A 866 -55.85 -25.18 6.23
N THR A 867 -55.35 -25.83 7.29
CA THR A 867 -55.66 -25.46 8.69
C THR A 867 -54.69 -24.44 9.28
N THR A 868 -54.32 -23.45 8.48
CA THR A 868 -53.28 -22.44 8.75
C THR A 868 -53.79 -21.19 9.49
N THR A 869 -54.96 -21.25 10.12
CA THR A 869 -55.61 -20.09 10.79
C THR A 869 -54.94 -19.60 12.08
N GLN A 870 -53.95 -20.34 12.61
CA GLN A 870 -53.12 -19.92 13.76
C GLN A 870 -51.69 -19.51 13.35
N CYS A 871 -51.39 -19.46 12.04
CA CYS A 871 -50.08 -19.07 11.52
C CYS A 871 -49.84 -17.56 11.69
N ALA A 872 -48.72 -17.20 12.34
CA ALA A 872 -48.22 -15.81 12.31
C ALA A 872 -47.39 -15.53 11.04
N VAL A 873 -46.87 -16.58 10.41
CA VAL A 873 -46.30 -16.56 9.07
C VAL A 873 -47.04 -17.60 8.24
N SER A 874 -47.97 -17.16 7.39
CA SER A 874 -48.83 -18.05 6.59
C SER A 874 -48.03 -18.98 5.68
N ALA A 875 -48.51 -20.22 5.53
CA ALA A 875 -48.02 -21.08 4.46
C ALA A 875 -48.47 -20.52 3.10
N THR A 876 -47.65 -20.64 2.06
CA THR A 876 -47.99 -20.20 0.70
C THR A 876 -48.15 -21.40 -0.24
N PRO A 877 -48.95 -21.29 -1.30
CA PRO A 877 -48.84 -22.20 -2.43
C PRO A 877 -47.46 -22.07 -3.08
N GLY A 878 -47.08 -23.07 -3.87
CA GLY A 878 -45.99 -22.93 -4.84
C GLY A 878 -46.41 -22.09 -6.04
N THR A 879 -45.43 -21.66 -6.83
CA THR A 879 -45.59 -20.97 -8.11
C THR A 879 -44.67 -21.60 -9.16
N GLN A 880 -44.60 -21.06 -10.37
CA GLN A 880 -43.64 -21.53 -11.36
C GLN A 880 -42.21 -21.38 -10.80
N TYR A 881 -41.36 -22.41 -10.93
CA TYR A 881 -40.00 -22.48 -10.39
C TYR A 881 -39.82 -22.41 -8.86
N GLN A 882 -40.77 -21.91 -8.07
CA GLN A 882 -40.61 -21.69 -6.63
C GLN A 882 -41.63 -22.49 -5.79
N GLY A 883 -41.13 -23.30 -4.86
CA GLY A 883 -41.91 -23.99 -3.83
C GLY A 883 -42.42 -23.02 -2.75
N GLY A 884 -43.60 -23.32 -2.21
CA GLY A 884 -44.28 -22.50 -1.22
C GLY A 884 -43.62 -22.55 0.17
N ARG A 885 -43.73 -21.45 0.91
CA ARG A 885 -43.25 -21.35 2.30
C ARG A 885 -44.13 -22.17 3.24
N GLY A 886 -43.53 -22.92 4.16
CA GLY A 886 -44.23 -23.58 5.27
C GLY A 886 -44.67 -22.60 6.35
N CYS A 887 -45.76 -22.90 7.06
CA CYS A 887 -46.30 -22.02 8.10
C CYS A 887 -45.43 -21.97 9.35
N GLY A 888 -45.23 -20.77 9.91
CA GLY A 888 -44.59 -20.54 11.20
C GLY A 888 -45.46 -19.77 12.19
N THR A 889 -45.05 -19.76 13.47
CA THR A 889 -45.74 -19.02 14.54
C THR A 889 -44.80 -18.19 15.41
N LEU A 890 -45.39 -17.30 16.20
CA LEU A 890 -44.71 -16.51 17.24
C LEU A 890 -45.12 -16.98 18.67
N SER A 891 -45.64 -18.20 18.80
CA SER A 891 -46.11 -18.75 20.08
C SER A 891 -45.06 -19.66 20.73
N VAL A 892 -45.14 -19.81 22.06
CA VAL A 892 -44.27 -20.72 22.82
C VAL A 892 -44.63 -22.19 22.56
N ASN A 893 -43.61 -23.04 22.42
CA ASN A 893 -43.72 -24.48 22.16
C ASN A 893 -44.53 -24.79 20.89
N THR A 894 -43.97 -24.44 19.72
CA THR A 894 -44.58 -24.65 18.40
C THR A 894 -43.59 -25.15 17.35
N GLU A 895 -44.01 -26.12 16.55
CA GLU A 895 -43.27 -26.73 15.45
C GLU A 895 -43.69 -26.11 14.10
N GLY A 896 -42.74 -25.61 13.32
CA GLY A 896 -43.00 -24.97 12.02
C GLY A 896 -43.15 -25.96 10.87
N GLY A 897 -44.05 -25.66 9.92
CA GLY A 897 -44.34 -26.51 8.76
C GLY A 897 -43.21 -26.57 7.73
N GLY A 898 -43.14 -27.67 6.98
CA GLY A 898 -42.11 -27.87 5.94
C GLY A 898 -42.33 -27.01 4.70
N GLY A 899 -41.25 -26.53 4.08
CA GLY A 899 -41.29 -25.80 2.81
C GLY A 899 -41.51 -26.71 1.61
N GLY A 900 -42.27 -26.27 0.61
CA GLY A 900 -42.51 -27.01 -0.63
C GLY A 900 -41.26 -27.10 -1.53
N GLY A 901 -41.13 -28.17 -2.31
CA GLY A 901 -40.04 -28.32 -3.28
C GLY A 901 -40.19 -27.40 -4.49
N GLY A 902 -39.07 -26.94 -5.05
CA GLY A 902 -39.04 -26.23 -6.34
C GLY A 902 -39.36 -27.16 -7.50
N GLY A 903 -39.81 -26.65 -8.64
CA GLY A 903 -40.19 -27.49 -9.79
C GLY A 903 -40.63 -26.66 -10.98
N TRP A 904 -41.09 -27.31 -12.06
CA TRP A 904 -41.78 -26.60 -13.15
C TRP A 904 -42.91 -25.72 -12.58
N TYR A 905 -43.73 -26.31 -11.71
CA TYR A 905 -44.41 -25.61 -10.64
C TYR A 905 -44.01 -26.21 -9.29
N GLY A 906 -43.72 -25.36 -8.30
CA GLY A 906 -43.34 -25.79 -6.95
C GLY A 906 -44.52 -26.39 -6.16
N GLY A 907 -44.20 -27.23 -5.17
CA GLY A 907 -45.17 -27.73 -4.20
C GLY A 907 -45.54 -26.66 -3.16
N GLY A 908 -46.66 -26.82 -2.48
CA GLY A 908 -47.10 -25.90 -1.41
C GLY A 908 -46.38 -26.15 -0.09
N GLY A 909 -46.46 -25.18 0.83
CA GLY A 909 -45.96 -25.32 2.20
C GLY A 909 -46.90 -26.08 3.13
N GLY A 910 -46.32 -26.78 4.11
CA GLY A 910 -47.00 -27.48 5.19
C GLY A 910 -47.40 -26.59 6.37
N ASN A 911 -48.18 -27.15 7.29
CA ASN A 911 -48.71 -26.49 8.48
C ASN A 911 -47.82 -26.69 9.72
N HIS A 912 -48.02 -25.81 10.70
CA HIS A 912 -47.43 -25.85 12.03
C HIS A 912 -48.22 -26.72 13.01
N GLN A 913 -47.69 -26.87 14.24
CA GLN A 913 -48.39 -27.37 15.41
C GLN A 913 -48.21 -26.39 16.60
N THR A 914 -49.13 -26.42 17.57
CA THR A 914 -48.97 -25.71 18.86
C THR A 914 -49.30 -26.61 20.05
N SER A 915 -48.73 -26.32 21.21
CA SER A 915 -48.99 -27.07 22.44
C SER A 915 -50.42 -26.96 23.00
N THR A 916 -51.31 -26.18 22.39
CA THR A 916 -52.69 -25.95 22.87
C THR A 916 -53.79 -26.20 21.83
N SER A 917 -53.45 -26.55 20.59
CA SER A 917 -54.42 -26.90 19.55
C SER A 917 -54.18 -28.28 18.97
N GLY A 918 -55.25 -29.03 18.68
CA GLY A 918 -55.18 -30.34 18.01
C GLY A 918 -54.78 -30.26 16.53
N ALA A 919 -54.15 -29.17 16.10
CA ALA A 919 -53.62 -28.99 14.76
C ALA A 919 -52.28 -29.71 14.63
N GLN A 920 -52.21 -30.69 13.74
CA GLN A 920 -51.00 -31.45 13.47
C GLN A 920 -50.15 -30.73 12.41
N ASN A 921 -48.84 -30.76 12.57
CA ASN A 921 -47.89 -30.23 11.62
C ASN A 921 -47.80 -31.08 10.34
N GLY A 922 -47.21 -30.50 9.29
CA GLY A 922 -47.02 -31.21 8.02
C GLY A 922 -45.79 -30.78 7.23
N GLY A 923 -45.32 -31.67 6.35
CA GLY A 923 -44.28 -31.39 5.37
C GLY A 923 -44.79 -30.56 4.20
N GLY A 924 -43.86 -30.04 3.40
CA GLY A 924 -44.16 -29.41 2.12
C GLY A 924 -44.45 -30.45 1.04
N GLY A 925 -45.20 -30.06 0.01
CA GLY A 925 -45.38 -30.89 -1.20
C GLY A 925 -44.13 -30.84 -2.09
N GLY A 926 -43.93 -31.86 -2.94
CA GLY A 926 -42.88 -31.83 -3.96
C GLY A 926 -43.25 -30.93 -5.14
N GLY A 927 -42.27 -30.33 -5.80
CA GLY A 927 -42.47 -29.63 -7.07
C GLY A 927 -42.64 -30.60 -8.25
N SER A 928 -43.29 -30.19 -9.32
CA SER A 928 -43.39 -30.96 -10.57
C SER A 928 -42.11 -30.87 -11.41
N GLY A 929 -41.96 -31.77 -12.38
CA GLY A 929 -40.96 -31.67 -13.44
C GLY A 929 -41.59 -31.56 -14.84
N TYR A 930 -40.76 -31.25 -15.82
CA TYR A 930 -41.12 -30.86 -17.18
C TYR A 930 -40.19 -31.54 -18.21
N ARG A 931 -40.74 -31.84 -19.38
CA ARG A 931 -40.06 -32.41 -20.54
C ARG A 931 -40.86 -32.07 -21.80
#